data_AF-A0A943TCS7-F1
#
_entry.id   AF-A0A943TCS7-F1
#
_cell.length_a   1.000
_cell.length_b   1.000
_cell.length_c   1.000
_cell.angle_alpha   90.00
_cell.angle_beta   90.00
_cell.angle_gamma   90.00
#
_symmetry.space_group_name_H-M   'P 1'
#
loop_
_entity.id
_entity.type
_entity.pdbx_description
1 polymer ?
#
loop_
_entity_poly.entity_id
_entity_poly.type
_entity_poly.pdbx_seq_one_letter_code
_entity_poly.pdbx_strand_id
1 'polypeptide(L)'
;MEKRKLSAIPRMEATPEMVEMADRMPGIKHMVTAELVEDSKILLLNFFEVSKLKKGKTEAAFRTFLSSDDYITQDLSVSKVKWLTAAFDNMQNFRVFEYKWDGCKSQHIPLVFIWSATDKETIEKFFKTYSKKDDESVWNAIGRFQDKVKASRLEEKHRKVLAPIDLKMEPIVEPPQEFRDWVWEYGMSFSRYGIYKETSKGKAEFECTYCKKIGVVDRSKVRLRNNEKGECPFCGSKVTYKARGKMPYQIVDERWFIYVDRQEKGFLLRYFNAKRHIKNDACIETSIFKKRIEESLFEYSRSFWTFVGNTPMKESYEWGVYHQRGLSRWIPDEGNIACMESILYPGNLPQAWEHTPMKYSALEILAQNIPTTAFRYEDALDVYLKFPKLEWFCKMGLNQLAKDVVRGYNYSGNMTGKVNYKAGTIYEILGLNKVNTRTLQAIDGNHYELRLLQVAQQLDIQMKPEQLKEFYETFECNTDLLREKNRKVSLHKLCRYIDKESERYPIGEKNACMWGYSYNRYKERTDPRIERKQNMAHDWLEYIGWCRELKYDLDNKFIYMPNNFKKVHDRTAEEYKALQDKKAAAEKKRREKLAAKKMAETKKAMEEIFSRNDGVDAFQIKGKGLILVVPQSGDEIRKEGEALHHCVGGYVDRVARGETNIFFIRKADHPEKSYFTMEWRDNKIIQCRGFKNCGMPADVQAFVKVFEKKMNEAIQGDNKKNAERKAG
;
A
#
# COMPACT_ATOMS: atom_id res chain seq x y z
N MET A 1 48.03 -4.03 13.85
CA MET A 1 48.93 -2.97 14.38
C MET A 1 48.59 -2.61 15.82
N GLU A 2 49.59 -2.62 16.72
CA GLU A 2 49.41 -2.31 18.14
C GLU A 2 49.43 -0.80 18.41
N LYS A 3 48.27 -0.19 18.68
CA LYS A 3 48.13 1.25 18.94
C LYS A 3 49.04 1.78 20.05
N ARG A 4 49.33 0.96 21.08
CA ARG A 4 50.20 1.36 22.20
C ARG A 4 51.66 1.54 21.77
N LYS A 5 52.19 0.62 20.95
CA LYS A 5 53.54 0.72 20.36
C LYS A 5 53.61 1.91 19.40
N LEU A 6 52.64 2.05 18.49
CA LEU A 6 52.59 3.17 17.55
C LEU A 6 52.46 4.54 18.23
N SER A 7 51.77 4.61 19.39
CA SER A 7 51.67 5.85 20.17
C SER A 7 53.00 6.28 20.79
N ALA A 8 53.88 5.32 21.10
CA ALA A 8 55.18 5.58 21.71
C ALA A 8 56.20 6.13 20.71
N ILE A 9 55.96 5.97 19.40
CA ILE A 9 56.78 6.58 18.35
C ILE A 9 56.73 8.11 18.53
N PRO A 10 57.89 8.80 18.64
CA PRO A 10 57.97 10.24 18.83
C PRO A 10 57.12 11.01 17.81
N ARG A 11 56.55 12.14 18.23
CA ARG A 11 55.79 13.01 17.32
C ARG A 11 56.77 13.91 16.62
N MET A 12 56.86 13.78 15.30
CA MET A 12 57.68 14.66 14.48
C MET A 12 57.08 16.06 14.46
N GLU A 13 57.93 17.06 14.69
CA GLU A 13 57.60 18.47 14.47
C GLU A 13 58.15 18.92 13.11
N ALA A 14 57.45 19.86 12.47
CA ALA A 14 57.89 20.45 11.22
C ALA A 14 59.20 21.22 11.41
N THR A 15 60.14 21.08 10.46
CA THR A 15 61.42 21.80 10.52
C THR A 15 61.24 23.30 10.27
N PRO A 16 62.19 24.16 10.69
CA PRO A 16 62.14 25.59 10.40
C PRO A 16 61.99 25.89 8.89
N GLU A 17 62.61 25.09 8.03
CA GLU A 17 62.49 25.24 6.57
C GLU A 17 61.07 24.94 6.07
N MET A 18 60.36 23.98 6.68
CA MET A 18 58.97 23.70 6.35
C MET A 18 58.05 24.88 6.70
N VAL A 19 58.32 25.54 7.83
CA VAL A 19 57.58 26.72 8.28
C VAL A 19 57.81 27.89 7.32
N GLU A 20 59.06 28.16 6.93
CA GLU A 20 59.38 29.21 5.95
C GLU A 20 58.75 28.90 4.57
N MET A 21 58.80 27.64 4.14
CA MET A 21 58.26 27.22 2.86
C MET A 21 56.72 27.30 2.82
N ALA A 22 56.05 27.15 3.96
CA ALA A 22 54.60 27.23 4.05
C ALA A 22 54.07 28.59 3.53
N ASP A 23 54.77 29.69 3.79
CA ASP A 23 54.42 31.02 3.28
C ASP A 23 54.60 31.16 1.76
N ARG A 24 55.51 30.38 1.18
CA ARG A 24 55.87 30.42 -0.24
C ARG A 24 55.04 29.47 -1.12
N MET A 25 54.14 28.68 -0.52
CA MET A 25 53.28 27.71 -1.22
C MET A 25 51.78 28.06 -1.10
N PRO A 26 51.29 29.11 -1.80
CA PRO A 26 49.88 29.51 -1.71
C PRO A 26 48.96 28.45 -2.36
N GLY A 27 48.05 27.90 -1.55
CA GLY A 27 47.01 26.96 -2.00
C GLY A 27 47.25 25.50 -1.61
N ILE A 28 48.46 25.13 -1.20
CA ILE A 28 48.72 23.80 -0.60
C ILE A 28 48.04 23.74 0.77
N LYS A 29 47.33 22.64 1.04
CA LYS A 29 46.63 22.41 2.31
C LYS A 29 47.49 21.63 3.30
N HIS A 30 48.21 20.62 2.83
CA HIS A 30 49.02 19.75 3.68
C HIS A 30 50.40 19.51 3.11
N MET A 31 51.39 19.45 4.01
CA MET A 31 52.75 18.98 3.72
C MET A 31 52.95 17.62 4.38
N VAL A 32 53.60 16.69 3.68
CA VAL A 32 53.75 15.30 4.11
C VAL A 32 55.22 14.91 4.16
N THR A 33 55.66 14.38 5.30
CA THR A 33 56.95 13.69 5.43
C THR A 33 56.73 12.19 5.54
N ALA A 34 57.72 11.40 5.13
CA ALA A 34 57.63 9.95 5.11
C ALA A 34 58.89 9.32 5.74
N GLU A 35 58.68 8.41 6.69
CA GLU A 35 59.77 7.68 7.33
C GLU A 35 59.40 6.21 7.51
N LEU A 36 60.41 5.34 7.57
CA LEU A 36 60.25 3.93 7.84
C LEU A 36 60.54 3.66 9.33
N VAL A 37 59.58 3.05 10.03
CA VAL A 37 59.65 2.72 11.45
C VAL A 37 59.45 1.22 11.68
N GLU A 38 59.74 0.74 12.90
CA GLU A 38 59.59 -0.67 13.30
C GLU A 38 60.33 -1.63 12.34
N ASP A 39 61.66 -1.51 12.27
CA ASP A 39 62.54 -2.29 11.39
C ASP A 39 62.14 -2.22 9.89
N SER A 40 61.75 -1.04 9.43
CA SER A 40 61.29 -0.79 8.06
C SER A 40 60.02 -1.53 7.63
N LYS A 41 59.21 -2.01 8.58
CA LYS A 41 57.95 -2.72 8.30
C LYS A 41 56.75 -1.77 8.20
N ILE A 42 56.86 -0.56 8.72
CA ILE A 42 55.78 0.42 8.72
C ILE A 42 56.27 1.72 8.09
N LEU A 43 55.55 2.17 7.07
CA LEU A 43 55.67 3.51 6.54
C LEU A 43 54.82 4.47 7.39
N LEU A 44 55.47 5.44 8.00
CA LEU A 44 54.84 6.51 8.77
C LEU A 44 54.79 7.78 7.91
N LEU A 45 53.58 8.29 7.69
CA LEU A 45 53.32 9.55 7.01
C LEU A 45 52.83 10.59 8.02
N ASN A 46 53.55 11.70 8.18
CA ASN A 46 53.14 12.81 9.04
C ASN A 46 52.53 13.92 8.18
N PHE A 47 51.30 14.35 8.51
CA PHE A 47 50.57 15.37 7.74
C PHE A 47 50.51 16.68 8.53
N PHE A 48 51.16 17.72 8.00
CA PHE A 48 51.21 19.05 8.60
C PHE A 48 50.26 19.98 7.86
N GLU A 49 49.39 20.68 8.59
CA GLU A 49 48.46 21.63 8.00
C GLU A 49 49.18 22.95 7.70
N VAL A 50 49.25 23.34 6.43
CA VAL A 50 49.99 24.55 6.00
C VAL A 50 49.44 25.81 6.69
N SER A 51 48.12 25.88 6.90
CA SER A 51 47.47 27.01 7.59
C SER A 51 47.96 27.20 9.04
N LYS A 52 48.39 26.12 9.69
CA LYS A 52 48.93 26.11 11.05
C LYS A 52 50.43 26.37 11.08
N LEU A 53 51.17 25.81 10.11
CA LEU A 53 52.60 26.08 9.94
C LEU A 53 52.85 27.59 9.77
N LYS A 54 52.04 28.29 8.97
CA LYS A 54 52.09 29.76 8.82
C LYS A 54 51.91 30.56 10.12
N LYS A 55 51.33 29.93 11.15
CA LYS A 55 51.12 30.52 12.47
C LYS A 55 52.19 30.05 13.48
N GLY A 56 53.27 29.42 13.00
CA GLY A 56 54.35 28.88 13.82
C GLY A 56 53.99 27.61 14.60
N LYS A 57 52.86 26.94 14.29
CA LYS A 57 52.49 25.68 14.94
C LYS A 57 53.08 24.50 14.17
N THR A 58 54.12 23.89 14.72
CA THR A 58 54.94 22.84 14.09
C THR A 58 54.36 21.42 14.21
N GLU A 59 53.29 21.24 14.99
CA GLU A 59 52.69 19.93 15.22
C GLU A 59 51.96 19.38 13.98
N ALA A 60 52.13 18.08 13.71
CA ALA A 60 51.35 17.37 12.69
C ALA A 60 49.85 17.34 13.07
N ALA A 61 48.97 17.54 12.09
CA ALA A 61 47.52 17.46 12.29
C ALA A 61 47.07 16.01 12.52
N PHE A 62 47.68 15.06 11.81
CA PHE A 62 47.51 13.64 12.00
C PHE A 62 48.70 12.89 11.40
N ARG A 63 48.87 11.62 11.77
CA ARG A 63 49.88 10.75 11.19
C ARG A 63 49.31 9.38 10.86
N THR A 64 49.69 8.83 9.72
CA THR A 64 49.16 7.56 9.21
C THR A 64 50.27 6.53 9.16
N PHE A 65 50.00 5.38 9.76
CA PHE A 65 50.87 4.21 9.76
C PHE A 65 50.36 3.23 8.71
N LEU A 66 51.20 2.86 7.76
CA LEU A 66 50.90 1.90 6.70
C LEU A 66 51.88 0.74 6.81
N SER A 67 51.36 -0.46 6.98
CA SER A 67 52.11 -1.73 6.98
C SER A 67 51.90 -2.46 5.65
N SER A 68 52.46 -3.67 5.51
CA SER A 68 52.29 -4.48 4.29
C SER A 68 50.85 -4.91 4.01
N ASP A 69 50.00 -5.00 5.03
CA ASP A 69 48.65 -5.57 4.96
C ASP A 69 47.58 -4.73 5.66
N ASP A 70 47.94 -3.67 6.37
CA ASP A 70 46.99 -2.83 7.09
C ASP A 70 47.41 -1.35 7.22
N TYR A 71 46.45 -0.46 7.52
CA TYR A 71 46.74 0.96 7.81
C TYR A 71 45.88 1.53 8.95
N ILE A 72 46.39 2.53 9.66
CA ILE A 72 45.69 3.21 10.74
C ILE A 72 46.21 4.63 10.91
N THR A 73 45.32 5.57 11.19
CA THR A 73 45.66 6.98 11.35
C THR A 73 45.45 7.42 12.79
N GLN A 74 46.42 8.14 13.34
CA GLN A 74 46.30 8.82 14.62
C GLN A 74 45.98 10.28 14.37
N ASP A 75 44.78 10.71 14.80
CA ASP A 75 44.33 12.09 14.75
C ASP A 75 44.92 12.84 15.96
N LEU A 76 45.72 13.86 15.66
CA LEU A 76 46.44 14.68 16.65
C LEU A 76 45.76 16.05 16.84
N SER A 77 44.68 16.34 16.10
CA SER A 77 43.96 17.61 16.17
C SER A 77 43.05 17.75 17.40
N VAL A 78 42.86 16.67 18.14
CA VAL A 78 41.96 16.58 19.30
C VAL A 78 42.73 16.32 20.60
N SER A 79 42.22 16.83 21.72
CA SER A 79 42.88 16.73 23.03
C SER A 79 43.01 15.30 23.58
N LYS A 80 42.14 14.38 23.13
CA LYS A 80 42.22 12.94 23.42
C LYS A 80 42.65 12.19 22.17
N VAL A 81 43.67 11.34 22.28
CA VAL A 81 44.19 10.52 21.18
C VAL A 81 43.03 9.74 20.51
N LYS A 82 42.78 10.04 19.23
CA LYS A 82 41.75 9.36 18.43
C LYS A 82 42.41 8.60 17.29
N TRP A 83 41.94 7.38 17.06
CA TRP A 83 42.44 6.50 15.99
C TRP A 83 41.37 6.31 14.91
N LEU A 84 41.73 6.53 13.66
CA LEU A 84 40.87 6.41 12.49
C LEU A 84 41.27 5.18 11.67
N THR A 85 40.27 4.45 11.17
CA THR A 85 40.44 3.33 10.24
C THR A 85 40.00 3.69 8.82
N ALA A 86 39.66 4.96 8.57
CA ALA A 86 39.22 5.45 7.28
C ALA A 86 40.39 5.53 6.29
N ALA A 87 40.18 5.12 5.04
CA ALA A 87 41.08 5.44 3.94
C ALA A 87 41.11 6.96 3.71
N PHE A 88 42.14 7.47 3.04
CA PHE A 88 42.32 8.91 2.83
C PHE A 88 41.11 9.59 2.17
N ASP A 89 40.44 8.92 1.24
CA ASP A 89 39.25 9.47 0.55
C ASP A 89 38.00 9.55 1.43
N ASN A 90 38.00 8.85 2.55
CA ASN A 90 36.89 8.80 3.52
C ASN A 90 37.23 9.51 4.83
N MET A 91 38.34 10.25 4.90
CA MET A 91 38.68 11.05 6.07
C MET A 91 37.86 12.35 6.10
N GLN A 92 37.36 12.71 7.29
CA GLN A 92 36.64 13.96 7.47
C GLN A 92 37.63 15.14 7.40
N ASN A 93 37.31 16.17 6.62
CA ASN A 93 38.14 17.38 6.42
C ASN A 93 39.53 17.14 5.81
N PHE A 94 39.77 15.98 5.21
CA PHE A 94 40.99 15.67 4.46
C PHE A 94 40.63 14.87 3.20
N ARG A 95 41.19 15.25 2.05
CA ARG A 95 41.08 14.50 0.80
C ARG A 95 42.41 14.56 0.07
N VAL A 96 42.98 13.39 -0.24
CA VAL A 96 44.32 13.31 -0.85
C VAL A 96 44.32 13.70 -2.32
N PHE A 97 43.22 13.43 -3.03
CA PHE A 97 43.02 13.79 -4.44
C PHE A 97 42.40 15.19 -4.61
N GLU A 98 42.44 16.04 -3.59
CA GLU A 98 42.00 17.42 -3.77
C GLU A 98 43.03 18.20 -4.59
N TYR A 99 42.56 18.84 -5.66
CA TYR A 99 43.39 19.61 -6.56
C TYR A 99 42.83 21.02 -6.77
N LYS A 100 43.72 21.95 -7.09
CA LYS A 100 43.38 23.25 -7.64
C LYS A 100 43.63 23.23 -9.15
N TRP A 101 42.68 23.73 -9.93
CA TRP A 101 42.88 23.94 -11.37
C TRP A 101 43.75 25.19 -11.60
N ASP A 102 44.86 25.03 -12.31
CA ASP A 102 45.66 26.14 -12.82
C ASP A 102 45.29 26.38 -14.29
N GLY A 103 44.43 27.37 -14.51
CA GLY A 103 43.95 27.73 -15.85
C GLY A 103 45.03 28.29 -16.78
N CYS A 104 46.17 28.73 -16.25
CA CYS A 104 47.28 29.23 -17.08
C CYS A 104 48.17 28.10 -17.60
N LYS A 105 48.29 27.01 -16.84
CA LYS A 105 49.13 25.85 -17.20
C LYS A 105 48.32 24.61 -17.61
N SER A 106 46.99 24.72 -17.64
CA SER A 106 46.06 23.63 -17.96
C SER A 106 46.35 22.34 -17.19
N GLN A 107 46.65 22.46 -15.89
CA GLN A 107 47.05 21.33 -15.05
C GLN A 107 46.37 21.35 -13.68
N HIS A 108 46.21 20.15 -13.10
CA HIS A 108 45.76 19.97 -11.73
C HIS A 108 46.94 20.06 -10.76
N ILE A 109 46.89 21.03 -9.83
CA ILE A 109 47.88 21.17 -8.76
C ILE A 109 47.37 20.39 -7.53
N PRO A 110 48.04 19.32 -7.09
CA PRO A 110 47.67 18.61 -5.87
C PRO A 110 47.79 19.53 -4.66
N LEU A 111 46.80 19.48 -3.76
CA LEU A 111 46.83 20.29 -2.53
C LEU A 111 47.58 19.61 -1.36
N VAL A 112 48.11 18.41 -1.60
CA VAL A 112 48.95 17.65 -0.67
C VAL A 112 50.36 17.56 -1.26
N PHE A 113 51.33 18.21 -0.61
CA PHE A 113 52.72 18.28 -1.05
C PHE A 113 53.60 17.30 -0.26
N ILE A 114 54.39 16.48 -0.96
CA ILE A 114 55.38 15.60 -0.32
C ILE A 114 56.68 16.42 -0.17
N TRP A 115 57.20 16.49 1.05
CA TRP A 115 58.22 17.46 1.44
C TRP A 115 59.53 17.36 0.64
N SER A 116 60.09 16.15 0.51
CA SER A 116 61.35 15.93 -0.21
C SER A 116 61.28 14.83 -1.27
N ALA A 117 62.26 14.83 -2.19
CA ALA A 117 62.44 13.74 -3.15
C ALA A 117 62.71 12.40 -2.44
N THR A 118 63.40 12.41 -1.30
CA THR A 118 63.68 11.22 -0.48
C THR A 118 62.40 10.67 0.17
N ASP A 119 61.52 11.54 0.66
CA ASP A 119 60.19 11.13 1.18
C ASP A 119 59.39 10.44 0.07
N LYS A 120 59.36 11.05 -1.12
CA LYS A 120 58.67 10.51 -2.29
C LYS A 120 59.23 9.13 -2.68
N GLU A 121 60.54 9.00 -2.80
CA GLU A 121 61.21 7.74 -3.14
C GLU A 121 60.93 6.65 -2.09
N THR A 122 60.87 7.02 -0.80
CA THR A 122 60.53 6.10 0.29
C THR A 122 59.11 5.55 0.14
N ILE A 123 58.14 6.42 -0.18
CA ILE A 123 56.75 6.02 -0.44
C ILE A 123 56.68 5.11 -1.68
N GLU A 124 57.34 5.50 -2.78
CA GLU A 124 57.35 4.75 -4.04
C GLU A 124 57.95 3.35 -3.87
N LYS A 125 59.07 3.24 -3.13
CA LYS A 125 59.68 1.94 -2.82
C LYS A 125 58.75 1.06 -2.00
N PHE A 126 58.09 1.62 -0.98
CA PHE A 126 57.18 0.87 -0.12
C PHE A 126 55.95 0.33 -0.89
N PHE A 127 55.41 1.11 -1.81
CA PHE A 127 54.23 0.74 -2.61
C PHE A 127 54.54 0.24 -4.02
N LYS A 128 55.78 -0.12 -4.32
CA LYS A 128 56.23 -0.55 -5.66
C LYS A 128 55.35 -1.65 -6.28
N THR A 129 54.83 -2.58 -5.47
CA THR A 129 53.95 -3.68 -5.93
C THR A 129 52.54 -3.21 -6.28
N TYR A 130 52.13 -2.04 -5.81
CA TYR A 130 50.83 -1.43 -6.07
C TYR A 130 50.89 -0.35 -7.16
N SER A 131 52.08 0.10 -7.54
CA SER A 131 52.31 1.09 -8.60
C SER A 131 52.03 0.53 -10.00
N LYS A 132 51.49 1.38 -10.89
CA LYS A 132 51.26 1.10 -12.31
C LYS A 132 52.01 2.11 -13.18
N LYS A 133 52.24 1.76 -14.46
CA LYS A 133 53.01 2.60 -15.40
C LYS A 133 52.36 3.95 -15.70
N ASP A 134 51.04 4.02 -15.59
CA ASP A 134 50.18 5.15 -15.88
C ASP A 134 49.78 5.95 -14.63
N ASP A 135 50.39 5.67 -13.47
CA ASP A 135 50.12 6.44 -12.27
C ASP A 135 50.62 7.89 -12.39
N GLU A 136 49.71 8.83 -12.19
CA GLU A 136 50.04 10.26 -12.11
C GLU A 136 50.74 10.63 -10.78
N SER A 137 50.52 9.83 -9.73
CA SER A 137 51.04 10.10 -8.39
C SER A 137 51.20 8.83 -7.54
N VAL A 138 52.07 8.91 -6.52
CA VAL A 138 52.23 7.87 -5.49
C VAL A 138 50.92 7.59 -4.73
N TRP A 139 50.02 8.58 -4.67
CA TRP A 139 48.71 8.46 -4.02
C TRP A 139 47.81 7.44 -4.71
N ASN A 140 47.96 7.21 -6.03
CA ASN A 140 47.20 6.18 -6.74
C ASN A 140 47.56 4.76 -6.24
N ALA A 141 48.85 4.50 -5.99
CA ALA A 141 49.32 3.24 -5.44
C ALA A 141 48.84 3.04 -3.99
N ILE A 142 48.90 4.09 -3.17
CA ILE A 142 48.37 4.07 -1.80
C ILE A 142 46.86 3.84 -1.79
N GLY A 143 46.11 4.50 -2.67
CA GLY A 143 44.66 4.32 -2.83
C GLY A 143 44.31 2.86 -3.13
N ARG A 144 44.99 2.24 -4.10
CA ARG A 144 44.81 0.81 -4.42
C ARG A 144 45.16 -0.11 -3.25
N PHE A 145 46.22 0.20 -2.50
CA PHE A 145 46.54 -0.52 -1.27
C PHE A 145 45.41 -0.39 -0.23
N GLN A 146 44.95 0.83 0.05
CA GLN A 146 43.87 1.07 1.01
C GLN A 146 42.55 0.42 0.58
N ASP A 147 42.27 0.35 -0.73
CA ASP A 147 41.13 -0.39 -1.29
C ASP A 147 41.23 -1.90 -1.06
N LYS A 148 42.41 -2.50 -1.29
CA LYS A 148 42.66 -3.91 -0.97
C LYS A 148 42.46 -4.20 0.51
N VAL A 149 43.04 -3.38 1.39
CA VAL A 149 42.89 -3.54 2.86
C VAL A 149 41.42 -3.37 3.28
N LYS A 150 40.69 -2.38 2.72
CA LYS A 150 39.25 -2.22 2.96
C LYS A 150 38.48 -3.47 2.54
N ALA A 151 38.79 -4.05 1.38
CA ALA A 151 38.15 -5.28 0.89
C ALA A 151 38.42 -6.46 1.82
N SER A 152 39.66 -6.69 2.24
CA SER A 152 40.02 -7.76 3.18
C SER A 152 39.38 -7.57 4.57
N ARG A 153 39.37 -6.34 5.11
CA ARG A 153 38.66 -6.03 6.37
C ARG A 153 37.16 -6.27 6.26
N LEU A 154 36.56 -5.98 5.10
CA LEU A 154 35.13 -6.24 4.86
C LEU A 154 34.84 -7.74 4.74
N GLU A 155 35.69 -8.48 4.02
CA GLU A 155 35.60 -9.93 3.89
C GLU A 155 35.71 -10.62 5.26
N GLU A 156 36.64 -10.19 6.11
CA GLU A 156 36.75 -10.66 7.50
C GLU A 156 35.46 -10.42 8.29
N LYS A 157 34.88 -9.22 8.18
CA LYS A 157 33.61 -8.89 8.84
C LYS A 157 32.47 -9.77 8.33
N HIS A 158 32.36 -9.95 7.01
CA HIS A 158 31.36 -10.82 6.42
C HIS A 158 31.56 -12.27 6.89
N ARG A 159 32.80 -12.77 6.92
CA ARG A 159 33.12 -14.13 7.39
C ARG A 159 32.68 -14.35 8.83
N LYS A 160 32.88 -13.37 9.72
CA LYS A 160 32.43 -13.45 11.13
C LYS A 160 30.92 -13.56 11.28
N VAL A 161 30.15 -13.01 10.35
CA VAL A 161 28.69 -13.12 10.33
C VAL A 161 28.24 -14.40 9.66
N LEU A 162 28.84 -14.77 8.52
CA LEU A 162 28.39 -15.87 7.67
C LEU A 162 28.86 -17.25 8.16
N ALA A 163 30.07 -17.40 8.69
CA ALA A 163 30.59 -18.71 9.09
C ALA A 163 29.75 -19.39 10.20
N PRO A 164 29.24 -18.69 11.24
CA PRO A 164 28.29 -19.29 12.18
C PRO A 164 26.98 -19.73 11.53
N ILE A 165 26.53 -19.03 10.49
CA ILE A 165 25.30 -19.37 9.75
C ILE A 165 25.55 -20.63 8.93
N ASP A 166 26.67 -20.74 8.24
CA ASP A 166 27.04 -21.93 7.47
C ASP A 166 27.06 -23.18 8.35
N LEU A 167 27.72 -23.10 9.51
CA LEU A 167 27.78 -24.19 10.49
C LEU A 167 26.38 -24.58 10.99
N LYS A 168 25.49 -23.60 11.18
CA LYS A 168 24.10 -23.85 11.60
C LYS A 168 23.26 -24.48 10.49
N MET A 169 23.58 -24.23 9.22
CA MET A 169 22.84 -24.74 8.07
C MET A 169 23.33 -26.12 7.59
N GLU A 170 24.58 -26.48 7.88
CA GLU A 170 25.21 -27.75 7.52
C GLU A 170 24.39 -29.01 7.88
N PRO A 171 23.77 -29.15 9.07
CA PRO A 171 23.02 -30.35 9.42
C PRO A 171 21.64 -30.46 8.75
N ILE A 172 21.17 -29.42 8.04
CA ILE A 172 19.83 -29.40 7.47
C ILE A 172 19.83 -30.07 6.10
N VAL A 173 19.17 -31.23 6.03
CA VAL A 173 19.04 -32.02 4.80
C VAL A 173 17.88 -31.58 3.91
N GLU A 174 17.86 -32.04 2.67
CA GLU A 174 16.72 -31.86 1.77
C GLU A 174 15.45 -32.53 2.33
N PRO A 175 14.26 -31.94 2.10
CA PRO A 175 13.01 -32.55 2.54
C PRO A 175 12.73 -33.85 1.76
N PRO A 176 11.93 -34.76 2.34
CA PRO A 176 11.60 -36.04 1.74
C PRO A 176 10.83 -35.89 0.42
N GLN A 177 10.90 -36.90 -0.46
CA GLN A 177 10.24 -36.86 -1.77
C GLN A 177 8.72 -36.75 -1.64
N GLU A 178 8.15 -37.33 -0.58
CA GLU A 178 6.74 -37.27 -0.22
C GLU A 178 6.23 -35.83 -0.06
N PHE A 179 7.07 -34.91 0.44
CA PHE A 179 6.73 -33.49 0.49
C PHE A 179 6.61 -32.90 -0.92
N ARG A 180 7.57 -33.20 -1.80
CA ARG A 180 7.59 -32.71 -3.19
C ARG A 180 6.40 -33.24 -3.98
N ASP A 181 6.08 -34.52 -3.83
CA ASP A 181 4.93 -35.15 -4.49
C ASP A 181 3.62 -34.55 -3.98
N TRP A 182 3.51 -34.33 -2.66
CA TRP A 182 2.34 -33.69 -2.06
C TRP A 182 2.13 -32.25 -2.54
N VAL A 183 3.20 -31.47 -2.73
CA VAL A 183 3.12 -30.10 -3.25
C VAL A 183 2.44 -30.10 -4.62
N TRP A 184 2.83 -31.00 -5.53
CA TRP A 184 2.27 -31.01 -6.88
C TRP A 184 0.91 -31.70 -7.00
N GLU A 185 0.68 -32.73 -6.18
CA GLU A 185 -0.57 -33.46 -6.13
C GLU A 185 -1.66 -32.62 -5.45
N TYR A 186 -1.47 -32.25 -4.18
CA TYR A 186 -2.52 -31.60 -3.39
C TYR A 186 -2.35 -30.08 -3.34
N GLY A 187 -1.14 -29.60 -3.01
CA GLY A 187 -0.84 -28.18 -2.81
C GLY A 187 -1.11 -27.29 -4.01
N MET A 188 -0.74 -27.78 -5.20
CA MET A 188 -0.90 -27.10 -6.49
C MET A 188 -2.08 -27.66 -7.30
N SER A 189 -3.05 -28.34 -6.65
CA SER A 189 -4.23 -28.90 -7.33
C SER A 189 -5.16 -27.83 -7.94
N PHE A 190 -5.12 -26.59 -7.45
CA PHE A 190 -5.86 -25.48 -8.05
C PHE A 190 -5.31 -25.09 -9.44
N SER A 191 -4.03 -25.36 -9.69
CA SER A 191 -3.32 -25.13 -10.96
C SER A 191 -3.45 -26.33 -11.90
N ARG A 192 -4.67 -26.89 -11.98
CA ARG A 192 -5.05 -27.95 -12.92
C ARG A 192 -6.03 -27.36 -13.94
N TYR A 193 -5.79 -27.60 -15.22
CA TYR A 193 -6.53 -26.98 -16.32
C TYR A 193 -7.04 -28.03 -17.30
N GLY A 194 -8.23 -27.76 -17.83
CA GLY A 194 -8.80 -28.45 -18.98
C GLY A 194 -8.76 -27.54 -20.18
N ILE A 195 -7.80 -27.76 -21.08
CA ILE A 195 -7.62 -26.96 -22.29
C ILE A 195 -8.53 -27.54 -23.37
N TYR A 196 -9.37 -26.72 -23.99
CA TYR A 196 -10.31 -27.22 -25.00
C TYR A 196 -10.32 -26.39 -26.28
N LYS A 197 -10.56 -27.05 -27.41
CA LYS A 197 -10.75 -26.44 -28.73
C LYS A 197 -11.97 -27.08 -29.40
N GLU A 198 -12.89 -26.25 -29.88
CA GLU A 198 -14.04 -26.72 -30.63
C GLU A 198 -13.58 -27.28 -31.99
N THR A 199 -13.96 -28.53 -32.29
CA THR A 199 -13.57 -29.23 -33.52
C THR A 199 -14.73 -29.31 -34.50
N SER A 200 -15.94 -29.56 -34.00
CA SER A 200 -17.19 -29.57 -34.76
C SER A 200 -18.36 -29.22 -33.83
N LYS A 201 -19.54 -28.92 -34.39
CA LYS A 201 -20.71 -28.53 -33.61
C LYS A 201 -21.01 -29.58 -32.52
N GLY A 202 -20.91 -29.17 -31.26
CA GLY A 202 -21.18 -30.05 -30.10
C GLY A 202 -20.03 -30.96 -29.67
N LYS A 203 -18.88 -30.95 -30.35
CA LYS A 203 -17.68 -31.72 -29.96
C LYS A 203 -16.48 -30.81 -29.76
N ALA A 204 -15.67 -31.10 -28.74
CA ALA A 204 -14.43 -30.39 -28.47
C ALA A 204 -13.29 -31.37 -28.23
N GLU A 205 -12.10 -31.05 -28.73
CA GLU A 205 -10.87 -31.67 -28.24
C GLU A 205 -10.58 -31.11 -26.85
N PHE A 206 -10.16 -31.98 -25.92
CA PHE A 206 -9.87 -31.67 -24.54
C PHE A 206 -8.51 -32.26 -24.15
N GLU A 207 -7.64 -31.42 -23.58
CA GLU A 207 -6.34 -31.76 -23.02
C GLU A 207 -6.38 -31.47 -21.51
N CYS A 208 -6.09 -32.46 -20.67
CA CYS A 208 -5.99 -32.28 -19.22
C CYS A 208 -4.53 -32.06 -18.80
N THR A 209 -4.24 -30.98 -18.06
CA THR A 209 -2.88 -30.74 -17.56
C THR A 209 -2.47 -31.66 -16.42
N TYR A 210 -3.41 -32.35 -15.77
CA TYR A 210 -3.13 -33.26 -14.66
C TYR A 210 -2.88 -34.70 -15.15
N CYS A 211 -3.87 -35.34 -15.76
CA CYS A 211 -3.73 -36.73 -16.24
C CYS A 211 -3.07 -36.84 -17.63
N LYS A 212 -2.77 -35.71 -18.29
CA LYS A 212 -2.10 -35.61 -19.59
C LYS A 212 -2.83 -36.27 -20.77
N LYS A 213 -4.06 -36.74 -20.56
CA LYS A 213 -4.90 -37.32 -21.62
C LYS A 213 -5.42 -36.23 -22.55
N ILE A 214 -5.39 -36.53 -23.85
CA ILE A 214 -5.99 -35.73 -24.93
C ILE A 214 -7.06 -36.58 -25.61
N GLY A 215 -8.27 -36.03 -25.79
CA GLY A 215 -9.35 -36.74 -26.45
C GLY A 215 -10.54 -35.85 -26.79
N VAL A 216 -11.51 -36.40 -27.52
CA VAL A 216 -12.72 -35.68 -27.93
C VAL A 216 -13.83 -35.87 -26.90
N VAL A 217 -14.50 -34.78 -26.54
CA VAL A 217 -15.59 -34.76 -25.54
C VAL A 217 -16.85 -34.12 -26.13
N ASP A 218 -17.99 -34.57 -25.63
CA ASP A 218 -19.32 -34.09 -26.03
C ASP A 218 -19.74 -32.89 -25.16
N ARG A 219 -19.97 -31.73 -25.80
CA ARG A 219 -20.33 -30.47 -25.14
C ARG A 219 -21.76 -30.47 -24.60
N SER A 220 -22.62 -31.40 -25.03
CA SER A 220 -23.95 -31.57 -24.44
C SER A 220 -23.88 -32.20 -23.05
N LYS A 221 -22.85 -33.02 -22.80
CA LYS A 221 -22.60 -33.69 -21.51
C LYS A 221 -21.69 -32.89 -20.60
N VAL A 222 -20.76 -32.12 -21.16
CA VAL A 222 -19.79 -31.32 -20.41
C VAL A 222 -19.87 -29.85 -20.79
N ARG A 223 -20.30 -29.02 -19.84
CA ARG A 223 -20.39 -27.56 -20.00
C ARG A 223 -19.00 -26.93 -19.99
N LEU A 224 -18.38 -26.83 -21.16
CA LEU A 224 -17.08 -26.18 -21.34
C LEU A 224 -17.24 -24.68 -21.60
N ARG A 225 -16.90 -23.86 -20.60
CA ARG A 225 -16.86 -22.39 -20.70
C ARG A 225 -15.56 -21.86 -20.12
N ASN A 226 -14.89 -20.99 -20.88
CA ASN A 226 -13.59 -20.42 -20.51
C ASN A 226 -13.62 -19.76 -19.12
N ASN A 227 -12.62 -20.08 -18.30
CA ASN A 227 -12.44 -19.68 -16.90
C ASN A 227 -13.44 -20.26 -15.88
N GLU A 228 -14.45 -21.05 -16.28
CA GLU A 228 -15.28 -21.75 -15.30
C GLU A 228 -14.53 -22.95 -14.70
N LYS A 229 -14.82 -23.26 -13.43
CA LYS A 229 -14.34 -24.49 -12.78
C LYS A 229 -15.24 -25.66 -13.21
N GLY A 230 -14.65 -26.85 -13.29
CA GLY A 230 -15.34 -28.08 -13.65
C GLY A 230 -14.50 -29.30 -13.36
N GLU A 231 -14.89 -30.44 -13.93
CA GLU A 231 -14.20 -31.71 -13.74
C GLU A 231 -13.61 -32.20 -15.05
N CYS A 232 -12.45 -32.86 -14.97
CA CYS A 232 -11.86 -33.51 -16.11
C CYS A 232 -12.71 -34.74 -16.51
N PRO A 233 -13.16 -34.85 -17.77
CA PRO A 233 -13.97 -35.97 -18.22
C PRO A 233 -13.22 -37.32 -18.27
N PHE A 234 -11.89 -37.32 -18.12
CA PHE A 234 -11.07 -38.53 -18.20
C PHE A 234 -10.60 -39.05 -16.84
N CYS A 235 -10.41 -38.19 -15.85
CA CYS A 235 -9.90 -38.58 -14.53
C CYS A 235 -10.71 -38.03 -13.35
N GLY A 236 -11.75 -37.23 -13.59
CA GLY A 236 -12.57 -36.63 -12.53
C GLY A 236 -11.89 -35.51 -11.74
N SER A 237 -10.62 -35.21 -11.97
CA SER A 237 -9.94 -34.11 -11.27
C SER A 237 -10.66 -32.79 -11.49
N LYS A 238 -10.80 -32.00 -10.43
CA LYS A 238 -11.22 -30.59 -10.55
C LYS A 238 -10.19 -29.83 -11.40
N VAL A 239 -10.69 -29.03 -12.34
CA VAL A 239 -9.89 -28.25 -13.28
C VAL A 239 -10.56 -26.91 -13.57
N THR A 240 -9.76 -25.93 -13.99
CA THR A 240 -10.27 -24.70 -14.60
C THR A 240 -10.25 -24.84 -16.12
N TYR A 241 -11.37 -24.61 -16.79
CA TYR A 241 -11.43 -24.72 -18.25
C TYR A 241 -10.79 -23.51 -18.94
N LYS A 242 -9.97 -23.77 -19.96
CA LYS A 242 -9.34 -22.75 -20.78
C LYS A 242 -9.60 -23.03 -22.25
N ALA A 243 -10.19 -22.08 -22.96
CA ALA A 243 -10.33 -22.18 -24.41
C ALA A 243 -8.95 -21.97 -25.04
N ARG A 244 -8.50 -22.92 -25.86
CA ARG A 244 -7.14 -22.98 -26.44
C ARG A 244 -6.74 -21.67 -27.15
N GLY A 245 -7.64 -21.07 -27.94
CA GLY A 245 -7.42 -19.79 -28.62
C GLY A 245 -7.54 -18.53 -27.76
N LYS A 246 -7.91 -18.64 -26.48
CA LYS A 246 -8.00 -17.52 -25.52
C LYS A 246 -6.98 -17.63 -24.39
N MET A 247 -6.05 -18.60 -24.48
CA MET A 247 -4.99 -18.74 -23.49
C MET A 247 -3.99 -17.59 -23.64
N PRO A 248 -3.50 -17.03 -22.52
CA PRO A 248 -2.33 -16.15 -22.57
C PRO A 248 -1.11 -16.94 -23.07
N TYR A 249 -0.04 -16.22 -23.43
CA TYR A 249 1.23 -16.84 -23.85
C TYR A 249 1.70 -17.91 -22.86
N GLN A 250 1.61 -17.60 -21.57
CA GLN A 250 1.89 -18.52 -20.48
C GLN A 250 1.00 -18.17 -19.28
N ILE A 251 0.54 -19.19 -18.55
CA ILE A 251 -0.05 -19.06 -17.22
C ILE A 251 1.06 -19.41 -16.22
N VAL A 252 1.29 -18.55 -15.23
CA VAL A 252 2.26 -18.77 -14.15
C VAL A 252 1.50 -18.77 -12.84
N ASP A 253 1.36 -19.94 -12.24
CA ASP A 253 0.77 -20.10 -10.92
C ASP A 253 1.87 -20.38 -9.90
N GLU A 254 1.81 -19.70 -8.76
CA GLU A 254 2.78 -19.88 -7.70
C GLU A 254 2.14 -19.94 -6.31
N ARG A 255 2.74 -20.73 -5.42
CA ARG A 255 2.39 -20.79 -3.99
C ARG A 255 3.64 -20.97 -3.14
N TRP A 256 3.58 -20.43 -1.93
CA TRP A 256 4.54 -20.75 -0.88
C TRP A 256 4.07 -21.95 -0.07
N PHE A 257 5.02 -22.78 0.32
CA PHE A 257 4.81 -24.00 1.10
C PHE A 257 5.74 -23.99 2.30
N ILE A 258 5.24 -24.45 3.44
CA ILE A 258 6.04 -24.65 4.65
C ILE A 258 6.23 -26.16 4.85
N TYR A 259 7.49 -26.56 4.98
CA TYR A 259 7.86 -27.84 5.54
C TYR A 259 8.50 -27.61 6.91
N VAL A 260 8.26 -28.50 7.86
CA VAL A 260 8.68 -28.33 9.25
C VAL A 260 9.66 -29.42 9.63
N ASP A 261 10.87 -29.06 10.00
CA ASP A 261 11.86 -29.99 10.54
C ASP A 261 11.86 -29.98 12.07
N ARG A 262 11.92 -31.17 12.67
CA ARG A 262 12.12 -31.33 14.11
C ARG A 262 13.49 -30.80 14.50
N GLN A 263 13.59 -30.05 15.59
CA GLN A 263 14.85 -29.58 16.16
C GLN A 263 14.89 -29.90 17.65
N GLU A 264 16.07 -30.12 18.25
CA GLU A 264 16.17 -30.51 19.66
C GLU A 264 15.45 -29.52 20.61
N LYS A 265 15.64 -28.22 20.39
CA LYS A 265 15.08 -27.13 21.22
C LYS A 265 13.76 -26.54 20.67
N GLY A 266 13.18 -27.14 19.64
CA GLY A 266 11.95 -26.65 19.01
C GLY A 266 11.74 -27.21 17.60
N PHE A 267 11.60 -26.35 16.60
CA PHE A 267 11.44 -26.75 15.20
C PHE A 267 11.95 -25.71 14.22
N LEU A 268 12.11 -26.11 12.96
CA LEU A 268 12.55 -25.26 11.86
C LEU A 268 11.43 -25.18 10.81
N LEU A 269 10.93 -23.98 10.55
CA LEU A 269 10.03 -23.71 9.42
C LEU A 269 10.87 -23.43 8.18
N ARG A 270 10.58 -24.13 7.09
CA ARG A 270 11.28 -24.02 5.80
C ARG A 270 10.31 -23.61 4.72
N TYR A 271 10.56 -22.48 4.07
CA TYR A 271 9.65 -21.86 3.11
C TYR A 271 10.11 -22.12 1.68
N PHE A 272 9.27 -22.84 0.93
CA PHE A 272 9.50 -23.20 -0.45
C PHE A 272 8.53 -22.47 -1.37
N ASN A 273 9.02 -21.88 -2.45
CA ASN A 273 8.17 -21.34 -3.51
C ASN A 273 8.05 -22.38 -4.63
N ALA A 274 6.83 -22.83 -4.89
CA ALA A 274 6.54 -23.67 -6.05
C ALA A 274 5.93 -22.81 -7.17
N LYS A 275 6.45 -22.97 -8.39
CA LYS A 275 5.93 -22.32 -9.60
C LYS A 275 5.57 -23.37 -10.64
N ARG A 276 4.34 -23.32 -11.14
CA ARG A 276 3.87 -24.10 -12.29
C ARG A 276 3.62 -23.17 -13.46
N HIS A 277 4.31 -23.46 -14.55
CA HIS A 277 4.26 -22.75 -15.81
C HIS A 277 3.46 -23.57 -16.82
N ILE A 278 2.32 -23.06 -17.29
CA ILE A 278 1.49 -23.71 -18.31
C ILE A 278 1.54 -22.88 -19.60
N LYS A 279 2.14 -23.46 -20.64
CA LYS A 279 2.45 -22.76 -21.90
C LYS A 279 1.35 -22.94 -22.93
N ASN A 280 1.05 -21.91 -23.72
CA ASN A 280 0.25 -22.10 -24.93
C ASN A 280 1.09 -22.71 -26.06
N ASP A 281 0.46 -23.03 -27.19
CA ASP A 281 1.15 -23.72 -28.29
C ASP A 281 2.31 -22.90 -28.86
N ALA A 282 2.13 -21.60 -29.06
CA ALA A 282 3.19 -20.70 -29.55
C ALA A 282 4.39 -20.62 -28.59
N CYS A 283 4.15 -20.62 -27.28
CA CYS A 283 5.20 -20.64 -26.27
C CYS A 283 5.93 -21.99 -26.21
N ILE A 284 5.25 -23.11 -26.48
CA ILE A 284 5.89 -24.43 -26.55
C ILE A 284 6.88 -24.48 -27.72
N GLU A 285 6.52 -23.91 -28.87
CA GLU A 285 7.38 -23.90 -30.08
C GLU A 285 8.68 -23.11 -29.86
N THR A 286 8.62 -21.98 -29.17
CA THR A 286 9.78 -21.11 -28.87
C THR A 286 10.56 -21.55 -27.63
N SER A 287 10.00 -22.42 -26.79
CA SER A 287 10.60 -22.84 -25.53
C SER A 287 11.62 -23.98 -25.72
N ILE A 288 12.75 -23.88 -25.01
CA ILE A 288 13.81 -24.90 -24.97
C ILE A 288 13.25 -26.29 -24.63
N PHE A 289 12.42 -26.38 -23.58
CA PHE A 289 11.96 -27.68 -23.07
C PHE A 289 10.71 -28.25 -23.74
N LYS A 290 10.16 -27.61 -24.79
CA LYS A 290 9.01 -28.07 -25.62
C LYS A 290 7.88 -28.83 -24.88
N LYS A 291 7.59 -28.46 -23.62
CA LYS A 291 6.59 -29.12 -22.75
C LYS A 291 5.47 -28.14 -22.41
N ARG A 292 4.25 -28.67 -22.28
CA ARG A 292 3.07 -27.90 -21.81
C ARG A 292 3.26 -27.34 -20.40
N ILE A 293 3.91 -28.11 -19.53
CA ILE A 293 4.04 -27.85 -18.10
C ILE A 293 5.51 -27.86 -17.71
N GLU A 294 5.91 -26.84 -16.95
CA GLU A 294 7.19 -26.78 -16.24
C GLU A 294 6.94 -26.46 -14.78
N GLU A 295 7.64 -27.16 -13.90
CA GLU A 295 7.45 -27.12 -12.44
C GLU A 295 8.80 -26.84 -11.78
N SER A 296 8.80 -25.94 -10.81
CA SER A 296 10.00 -25.63 -10.02
C SER A 296 9.62 -25.44 -8.55
N LEU A 297 10.50 -25.86 -7.65
CA LEU A 297 10.32 -25.77 -6.21
C LEU A 297 11.67 -25.39 -5.58
N PHE A 298 11.74 -24.21 -4.97
CA PHE A 298 12.96 -23.67 -4.37
C PHE A 298 12.73 -23.20 -2.95
N GLU A 299 13.66 -23.53 -2.04
CA GLU A 299 13.68 -23.02 -0.67
C GLU A 299 14.26 -21.60 -0.66
N TYR A 300 13.58 -20.65 -0.01
CA TYR A 300 14.04 -19.25 0.07
C TYR A 300 14.20 -18.72 1.49
N SER A 301 13.54 -19.31 2.49
CA SER A 301 13.62 -18.83 3.87
C SER A 301 13.56 -19.98 4.86
N ARG A 302 14.23 -19.78 6.00
CA ARG A 302 14.31 -20.69 7.15
C ARG A 302 14.06 -19.89 8.41
N SER A 303 13.15 -20.36 9.27
CA SER A 303 12.90 -19.74 10.58
C SER A 303 13.00 -20.79 11.68
N PHE A 304 14.01 -20.64 12.55
CA PHE A 304 14.18 -21.47 13.72
C PHE A 304 13.30 -20.94 14.85
N TRP A 305 12.49 -21.83 15.39
CA TRP A 305 11.65 -21.58 16.55
C TRP A 305 12.16 -22.41 17.71
N THR A 306 12.59 -21.72 18.76
CA THR A 306 13.01 -22.33 20.02
C THR A 306 12.11 -21.86 21.14
N PHE A 307 11.97 -22.65 22.20
CA PHE A 307 11.07 -22.33 23.30
C PHE A 307 11.80 -22.22 24.63
N VAL A 308 11.53 -21.13 25.36
CA VAL A 308 11.88 -20.98 26.77
C VAL A 308 10.57 -21.03 27.56
N GLY A 309 10.21 -22.20 28.06
CA GLY A 309 8.85 -22.47 28.55
C GLY A 309 7.83 -22.38 27.41
N ASN A 310 6.83 -21.50 27.55
CA ASN A 310 5.82 -21.24 26.51
C ASN A 310 6.15 -20.02 25.62
N THR A 311 7.31 -19.38 25.82
CA THR A 311 7.71 -18.21 25.05
C THR A 311 8.56 -18.62 23.85
N PRO A 312 8.11 -18.37 22.60
CA PRO A 312 8.90 -18.67 21.41
C PRO A 312 9.97 -17.60 21.18
N MET A 313 11.17 -18.03 20.78
CA MET A 313 12.23 -17.22 20.21
C MET A 313 12.44 -17.59 18.75
N LYS A 314 12.51 -16.58 17.87
CA LYS A 314 12.57 -16.74 16.42
C LYS A 314 13.91 -16.25 15.89
N GLU A 315 14.60 -17.08 15.11
CA GLU A 315 15.80 -16.72 14.36
C GLU A 315 15.60 -17.09 12.88
N SER A 316 15.52 -16.09 12.02
CA SER A 316 15.21 -16.26 10.60
C SER A 316 16.43 -16.00 9.71
N TYR A 317 16.46 -16.70 8.57
CA TYR A 317 17.47 -16.63 7.52
C TYR A 317 16.80 -16.68 6.15
N GLU A 318 17.42 -16.05 5.16
CA GLU A 318 16.95 -16.08 3.78
C GLU A 318 18.05 -16.53 2.82
N TRP A 319 17.66 -17.10 1.68
CA TRP A 319 18.58 -17.46 0.61
C TRP A 319 18.79 -16.26 -0.32
N GLY A 320 20.02 -15.76 -0.39
CA GLY A 320 20.32 -14.54 -1.12
C GLY A 320 21.82 -14.25 -1.25
N VAL A 321 22.14 -13.04 -1.73
CA VAL A 321 23.52 -12.58 -1.88
C VAL A 321 23.80 -11.53 -0.82
N TYR A 322 24.59 -11.89 0.21
CA TYR A 322 24.87 -11.02 1.35
C TYR A 322 25.50 -9.69 0.89
N HIS A 323 24.83 -8.57 1.14
CA HIS A 323 25.24 -7.24 0.68
C HIS A 323 25.64 -7.20 -0.82
N GLN A 324 24.95 -7.99 -1.66
CA GLN A 324 25.14 -8.04 -3.11
C GLN A 324 26.58 -8.39 -3.56
N ARG A 325 27.31 -9.17 -2.74
CA ARG A 325 28.66 -9.66 -3.06
C ARG A 325 28.78 -11.16 -2.90
N GLY A 326 29.44 -11.80 -3.87
CA GLY A 326 29.72 -13.24 -3.85
C GLY A 326 28.59 -14.09 -4.45
N LEU A 327 28.56 -15.37 -4.05
CA LEU A 327 27.56 -16.34 -4.49
C LEU A 327 26.33 -16.33 -3.57
N SER A 328 25.20 -16.81 -4.08
CA SER A 328 23.99 -17.01 -3.28
C SER A 328 24.21 -18.06 -2.19
N ARG A 329 23.73 -17.76 -0.98
CA ARG A 329 23.88 -18.59 0.22
C ARG A 329 22.81 -18.23 1.26
N TRP A 330 22.80 -18.94 2.39
CA TRP A 330 22.02 -18.55 3.57
C TRP A 330 22.63 -17.31 4.23
N ILE A 331 21.82 -16.29 4.44
CA ILE A 331 22.18 -15.01 5.05
C ILE A 331 21.19 -14.66 6.18
N PRO A 332 21.53 -13.74 7.09
CA PRO A 332 20.54 -13.22 8.05
C PRO A 332 19.29 -12.72 7.31
N ASP A 333 18.12 -12.88 7.91
CA ASP A 333 16.88 -12.37 7.34
C ASP A 333 16.92 -10.84 7.25
N GLU A 334 16.99 -10.33 6.01
CA GLU A 334 16.93 -8.89 5.70
C GLU A 334 15.49 -8.46 5.34
N GLY A 335 14.52 -9.38 5.38
CA GLY A 335 13.12 -9.13 5.08
C GLY A 335 12.81 -9.03 3.58
N ASN A 336 13.67 -9.59 2.72
CA ASN A 336 13.49 -9.50 1.27
C ASN A 336 12.53 -10.57 0.73
N ILE A 337 12.33 -11.67 1.47
CA ILE A 337 11.48 -12.79 1.03
C ILE A 337 10.04 -12.67 1.56
N ALA A 338 9.10 -12.35 0.67
CA ALA A 338 7.67 -12.26 0.98
C ALA A 338 6.97 -13.63 1.04
N CYS A 339 7.33 -14.48 2.02
CA CYS A 339 6.81 -15.85 2.19
C CYS A 339 5.69 -16.00 3.25
N MET A 340 5.16 -14.88 3.77
CA MET A 340 4.26 -14.90 4.93
C MET A 340 2.95 -15.69 4.71
N GLU A 341 2.33 -15.63 3.53
CA GLU A 341 1.17 -16.49 3.21
C GLU A 341 1.63 -17.79 2.54
N SER A 342 1.51 -18.90 3.26
CA SER A 342 2.03 -20.21 2.86
C SER A 342 1.02 -21.33 3.11
N ILE A 343 1.25 -22.46 2.45
CA ILE A 343 0.51 -23.72 2.65
C ILE A 343 1.39 -24.66 3.48
N LEU A 344 0.89 -25.14 4.60
CA LEU A 344 1.66 -26.03 5.47
C LEU A 344 1.55 -27.49 5.01
N TYR A 345 2.69 -28.18 4.92
CA TYR A 345 2.71 -29.63 4.72
C TYR A 345 2.33 -30.35 6.01
N PRO A 346 1.28 -31.20 6.00
CA PRO A 346 0.81 -31.81 7.23
C PRO A 346 1.50 -33.13 7.61
N GLY A 347 2.19 -33.78 6.67
CA GLY A 347 2.54 -35.20 6.78
C GLY A 347 3.46 -35.57 7.95
N ASN A 348 4.32 -34.65 8.38
CA ASN A 348 5.31 -34.87 9.44
C ASN A 348 5.12 -33.98 10.68
N LEU A 349 4.04 -33.19 10.74
CA LEU A 349 3.84 -32.20 11.81
C LEU A 349 3.68 -32.82 13.21
N PRO A 350 2.91 -33.91 13.40
CA PRO A 350 2.79 -34.52 14.73
C PRO A 350 4.15 -34.90 15.33
N GLN A 351 5.07 -35.41 14.50
CA GLN A 351 6.43 -35.77 14.90
C GLN A 351 7.34 -34.55 15.06
N ALA A 352 7.17 -33.54 14.20
CA ALA A 352 8.01 -32.34 14.21
C ALA A 352 7.83 -31.49 15.48
N TRP A 353 6.63 -31.45 16.05
CA TRP A 353 6.27 -30.59 17.17
C TRP A 353 5.96 -31.31 18.48
N GLU A 354 6.07 -32.63 18.53
CA GLU A 354 5.67 -33.46 19.67
C GLU A 354 6.23 -32.99 21.04
N HIS A 355 7.46 -32.51 21.06
CA HIS A 355 8.19 -32.06 22.25
C HIS A 355 8.04 -30.57 22.54
N THR A 356 7.18 -29.88 21.79
CA THR A 356 6.99 -28.42 21.88
C THR A 356 5.58 -28.08 22.37
N PRO A 357 5.33 -26.83 22.80
CA PRO A 357 3.98 -26.38 23.13
C PRO A 357 2.96 -26.58 21.99
N MET A 358 3.41 -26.74 20.74
CA MET A 358 2.56 -26.90 19.55
C MET A 358 1.95 -28.30 19.38
N LYS A 359 2.28 -29.27 20.25
CA LYS A 359 1.84 -30.68 20.17
C LYS A 359 0.33 -30.86 19.94
N TYR A 360 -0.50 -30.03 20.56
CA TYR A 360 -1.97 -30.13 20.48
C TYR A 360 -2.61 -29.02 19.63
N SER A 361 -1.84 -28.38 18.75
CA SER A 361 -2.35 -27.26 17.95
C SER A 361 -3.40 -27.66 16.90
N ALA A 362 -3.41 -28.92 16.48
CA ALA A 362 -4.28 -29.44 15.42
C ALA A 362 -4.11 -28.71 14.06
N LEU A 363 -3.01 -27.99 13.86
CA LEU A 363 -2.72 -27.31 12.59
C LEU A 363 -2.46 -28.32 11.46
N GLU A 364 -2.05 -29.54 11.79
CA GLU A 364 -1.97 -30.65 10.85
C GLU A 364 -3.33 -31.05 10.27
N ILE A 365 -4.38 -31.05 11.11
CA ILE A 365 -5.75 -31.33 10.68
C ILE A 365 -6.24 -30.19 9.79
N LEU A 366 -5.97 -28.94 10.20
CA LEU A 366 -6.32 -27.77 9.40
C LEU A 366 -5.65 -27.82 8.02
N ALA A 367 -4.34 -28.04 7.97
CA ALA A 367 -3.58 -28.13 6.73
C ALA A 367 -4.02 -29.30 5.83
N GLN A 368 -4.39 -30.45 6.40
CA GLN A 368 -4.95 -31.58 5.64
C GLN A 368 -6.31 -31.24 5.00
N ASN A 369 -7.18 -30.54 5.73
CA ASN A 369 -8.52 -30.24 5.26
C ASN A 369 -8.55 -29.14 4.18
N ILE A 370 -7.60 -28.21 4.20
CA ILE A 370 -7.50 -27.08 3.24
C ILE A 370 -6.14 -27.01 2.54
N PRO A 371 -5.73 -28.05 1.79
CA PRO A 371 -4.35 -28.24 1.31
C PRO A 371 -3.91 -27.24 0.24
N THR A 372 -4.81 -26.43 -0.31
CA THR A 372 -4.49 -25.38 -1.29
C THR A 372 -4.56 -23.96 -0.72
N THR A 373 -4.97 -23.82 0.54
CA THR A 373 -5.26 -22.51 1.14
C THR A 373 -4.00 -21.94 1.81
N ALA A 374 -3.46 -20.88 1.22
CA ALA A 374 -2.37 -20.14 1.81
C ALA A 374 -2.85 -19.15 2.88
N PHE A 375 -2.20 -19.14 4.04
CA PHE A 375 -2.33 -18.09 5.05
C PHE A 375 -1.09 -18.06 5.95
N ARG A 376 -1.07 -17.15 6.92
CA ARG A 376 0.06 -16.93 7.81
C ARG A 376 0.07 -17.97 8.94
N TYR A 377 0.77 -19.08 8.72
CA TYR A 377 0.88 -20.13 9.74
C TYR A 377 1.65 -19.68 10.98
N GLU A 378 2.63 -18.79 10.84
CA GLU A 378 3.31 -18.19 12.01
C GLU A 378 2.33 -17.45 12.93
N ASP A 379 1.37 -16.73 12.35
CA ASP A 379 0.30 -16.09 13.12
C ASP A 379 -0.58 -17.15 13.80
N ALA A 380 -0.81 -18.29 13.16
CA ALA A 380 -1.56 -19.40 13.75
C ALA A 380 -0.83 -20.01 14.96
N LEU A 381 0.51 -20.12 14.89
CA LEU A 381 1.34 -20.52 16.03
C LEU A 381 1.16 -19.52 17.18
N ASP A 382 1.31 -18.23 16.91
CA ASP A 382 1.18 -17.17 17.91
C ASP A 382 -0.24 -17.08 18.51
N VAL A 383 -1.28 -17.31 17.70
CA VAL A 383 -2.69 -17.35 18.15
C VAL A 383 -2.95 -18.57 19.01
N TYR A 384 -2.47 -19.75 18.62
CA TYR A 384 -2.65 -20.97 19.42
C TYR A 384 -2.04 -20.82 20.82
N LEU A 385 -0.83 -20.25 20.92
CA LEU A 385 -0.17 -20.00 22.20
C LEU A 385 -0.98 -19.07 23.14
N LYS A 386 -1.79 -18.15 22.57
CA LYS A 386 -2.66 -17.24 23.33
C LYS A 386 -4.07 -17.78 23.54
N PHE A 387 -4.56 -18.58 22.61
CA PHE A 387 -5.90 -19.15 22.56
C PHE A 387 -5.83 -20.63 22.14
N PRO A 388 -5.47 -21.55 23.06
CA PRO A 388 -5.31 -22.98 22.73
C PRO A 388 -6.58 -23.64 22.18
N LYS A 389 -7.76 -23.07 22.47
CA LYS A 389 -9.06 -23.53 21.94
C LYS A 389 -9.19 -23.38 20.41
N LEU A 390 -8.23 -22.76 19.72
CA LEU A 390 -8.10 -22.85 18.26
C LEU A 390 -8.09 -24.31 17.78
N GLU A 391 -7.53 -25.21 18.60
CA GLU A 391 -7.55 -26.66 18.39
C GLU A 391 -8.97 -27.19 18.12
N TRP A 392 -9.98 -26.69 18.85
CA TRP A 392 -11.36 -27.16 18.72
C TRP A 392 -11.94 -26.84 17.33
N PHE A 393 -11.64 -25.67 16.78
CA PHE A 393 -12.09 -25.28 15.45
C PHE A 393 -11.51 -26.23 14.39
N CYS A 394 -10.22 -26.53 14.49
CA CYS A 394 -9.51 -27.42 13.59
C CYS A 394 -10.08 -28.86 13.68
N LYS A 395 -10.22 -29.39 14.89
CA LYS A 395 -10.77 -30.75 15.14
C LYS A 395 -12.23 -30.89 14.75
N MET A 396 -13.01 -29.80 14.82
CA MET A 396 -14.40 -29.80 14.37
C MET A 396 -14.53 -29.67 12.84
N GLY A 397 -13.46 -29.41 12.09
CA GLY A 397 -13.54 -29.16 10.66
C GLY A 397 -14.12 -27.79 10.31
N LEU A 398 -14.07 -26.83 11.24
CA LEU A 398 -14.38 -25.41 11.01
C LEU A 398 -13.12 -24.70 10.48
N ASN A 399 -12.58 -25.18 9.37
CA ASN A 399 -11.31 -24.77 8.79
C ASN A 399 -11.33 -23.32 8.31
N GLN A 400 -12.40 -22.90 7.61
CA GLN A 400 -12.51 -21.52 7.15
C GLN A 400 -12.59 -20.55 8.33
N LEU A 401 -13.37 -20.90 9.36
CA LEU A 401 -13.45 -20.09 10.57
C LEU A 401 -12.14 -20.09 11.37
N ALA A 402 -11.43 -21.22 11.45
CA ALA A 402 -10.11 -21.28 12.09
C ALA A 402 -9.13 -20.32 11.40
N LYS A 403 -9.09 -20.31 10.07
CA LYS A 403 -8.30 -19.36 9.27
C LYS A 403 -8.70 -17.91 9.54
N ASP A 404 -10.01 -17.63 9.59
CA ASP A 404 -10.52 -16.28 9.86
C ASP A 404 -10.18 -15.82 11.27
N VAL A 405 -10.22 -16.72 12.26
CA VAL A 405 -9.80 -16.46 13.64
C VAL A 405 -8.32 -16.12 13.70
N VAL A 406 -7.45 -16.87 13.00
CA VAL A 406 -6.00 -16.57 12.95
C VAL A 406 -5.76 -15.17 12.38
N ARG A 407 -6.46 -14.82 11.30
CA ARG A 407 -6.36 -13.48 10.68
C ARG A 407 -6.91 -12.37 11.58
N GLY A 408 -8.11 -12.56 12.14
CA GLY A 408 -8.83 -11.55 12.92
C GLY A 408 -8.29 -11.32 14.33
N TYR A 409 -7.55 -12.28 14.90
CA TYR A 409 -6.98 -12.14 16.24
C TYR A 409 -5.77 -11.18 16.25
N ASN A 410 -4.90 -11.25 15.23
CA ASN A 410 -3.66 -10.47 15.18
C ASN A 410 -3.78 -9.18 14.37
N TYR A 411 -4.64 -9.15 13.35
CA TYR A 411 -4.94 -7.93 12.60
C TYR A 411 -6.27 -7.37 13.08
N SER A 412 -6.32 -6.08 13.39
CA SER A 412 -7.50 -5.33 13.81
C SER A 412 -8.57 -5.23 12.72
N GLY A 413 -8.92 -6.35 12.09
CA GLY A 413 -10.05 -6.52 11.19
C GLY A 413 -11.22 -7.04 12.00
N ASN A 414 -12.28 -6.24 12.09
CA ASN A 414 -13.53 -6.67 12.72
C ASN A 414 -14.07 -7.89 11.98
N MET A 415 -13.89 -9.09 12.54
CA MET A 415 -14.64 -10.25 12.09
C MET A 415 -16.14 -9.93 12.21
N THR A 416 -16.86 -10.01 11.10
CA THR A 416 -18.31 -9.78 11.05
C THR A 416 -19.05 -10.74 12.00
N GLY A 417 -18.75 -12.04 11.92
CA GLY A 417 -19.15 -13.02 12.92
C GLY A 417 -18.26 -12.89 14.15
N LYS A 418 -18.88 -12.57 15.30
CA LYS A 418 -18.13 -12.33 16.53
C LYS A 418 -17.82 -13.66 17.22
N VAL A 419 -16.56 -13.82 17.61
CA VAL A 419 -16.09 -14.95 18.42
C VAL A 419 -15.73 -14.43 19.83
N ASN A 420 -16.17 -15.13 20.87
CA ASN A 420 -15.81 -14.80 22.25
C ASN A 420 -14.61 -15.62 22.73
N TYR A 421 -13.41 -15.06 22.63
CA TYR A 421 -12.15 -15.74 22.99
C TYR A 421 -12.01 -16.10 24.47
N LYS A 422 -12.82 -15.50 25.35
CA LYS A 422 -12.78 -15.77 26.80
C LYS A 422 -13.75 -16.87 27.25
N ALA A 423 -14.71 -17.25 26.40
CA ALA A 423 -15.75 -18.20 26.75
C ALA A 423 -15.24 -19.63 26.98
N GLY A 424 -15.95 -20.42 27.79
CA GLY A 424 -15.54 -21.75 28.24
C GLY A 424 -15.93 -22.87 27.29
N THR A 425 -17.01 -22.72 26.55
CA THR A 425 -17.56 -23.75 25.66
C THR A 425 -17.62 -23.30 24.21
N ILE A 426 -17.60 -24.25 23.25
CA ILE A 426 -17.67 -23.90 21.82
C ILE A 426 -18.94 -23.13 21.45
N TYR A 427 -20.07 -23.41 22.09
CA TYR A 427 -21.36 -22.76 21.83
C TYR A 427 -21.33 -21.28 22.23
N GLU A 428 -20.76 -20.97 23.39
CA GLU A 428 -20.57 -19.59 23.85
C GLU A 428 -19.51 -18.85 23.04
N ILE A 429 -18.43 -19.53 22.65
CA ILE A 429 -17.38 -18.99 21.78
C ILE A 429 -17.97 -18.54 20.45
N LEU A 430 -18.83 -19.36 19.83
CA LEU A 430 -19.49 -19.05 18.56
C LEU A 430 -20.75 -18.19 18.72
N GLY A 431 -21.32 -18.08 19.92
CA GLY A 431 -22.62 -17.46 20.13
C GLY A 431 -23.77 -18.20 19.42
N LEU A 432 -23.66 -19.52 19.27
CA LEU A 432 -24.62 -20.38 18.57
C LEU A 432 -25.11 -21.52 19.48
N ASN A 433 -26.35 -21.94 19.29
CA ASN A 433 -26.85 -23.17 19.89
C ASN A 433 -26.28 -24.42 19.19
N LYS A 434 -26.48 -25.60 19.78
CA LYS A 434 -25.96 -26.88 19.26
C LYS A 434 -26.39 -27.18 17.82
N VAL A 435 -27.62 -26.84 17.43
CA VAL A 435 -28.15 -27.10 16.09
C VAL A 435 -27.44 -26.22 15.07
N ASN A 436 -27.36 -24.92 15.32
CA ASN A 436 -26.70 -23.97 14.42
C ASN A 436 -25.18 -24.17 14.35
N THR A 437 -24.54 -24.60 15.44
CA THR A 437 -23.13 -25.02 15.40
C THR A 437 -22.91 -26.19 14.45
N ARG A 438 -23.81 -27.19 14.45
CA ARG A 438 -23.76 -28.30 13.48
C ARG A 438 -24.05 -27.83 12.04
N THR A 439 -24.96 -26.88 11.86
CA THR A 439 -25.22 -26.27 10.54
C THR A 439 -23.97 -25.59 10.00
N LEU A 440 -23.28 -24.80 10.82
CA LEU A 440 -22.02 -24.14 10.43
C LEU A 440 -20.92 -25.16 10.10
N GLN A 441 -20.81 -26.20 10.93
CA GLN A 441 -19.84 -27.30 10.74
C GLN A 441 -20.07 -28.03 9.42
N ALA A 442 -21.33 -28.33 9.08
CA ALA A 442 -21.68 -29.09 7.87
C ALA A 442 -21.27 -28.40 6.56
N ILE A 443 -21.07 -27.07 6.58
CA ILE A 443 -20.65 -26.30 5.40
C ILE A 443 -19.21 -25.79 5.48
N ASP A 444 -18.46 -26.12 6.54
CA ASP A 444 -17.15 -25.50 6.86
C ASP A 444 -17.23 -23.96 6.80
N GLY A 445 -18.22 -23.41 7.51
CA GLY A 445 -18.58 -22.01 7.36
C GLY A 445 -17.52 -21.05 7.90
N ASN A 446 -17.39 -19.91 7.23
CA ASN A 446 -16.50 -18.81 7.57
C ASN A 446 -17.16 -17.82 8.55
N HIS A 447 -16.48 -16.72 8.88
CA HIS A 447 -17.01 -15.72 9.82
C HIS A 447 -18.27 -14.97 9.34
N TYR A 448 -18.54 -14.89 8.04
CA TYR A 448 -19.78 -14.32 7.50
C TYR A 448 -20.97 -15.28 7.68
N GLU A 449 -20.78 -16.57 7.40
CA GLU A 449 -21.81 -17.59 7.61
C GLU A 449 -22.13 -17.76 9.10
N LEU A 450 -21.10 -17.65 9.97
CA LEU A 450 -21.29 -17.52 11.42
C LEU A 450 -22.18 -16.33 11.76
N ARG A 451 -21.95 -15.15 11.15
CA ARG A 451 -22.78 -13.96 11.39
C ARG A 451 -24.23 -14.18 10.94
N LEU A 452 -24.43 -14.78 9.77
CA LEU A 452 -25.76 -15.09 9.26
C LEU A 452 -26.53 -15.99 10.24
N LEU A 453 -25.89 -17.03 10.78
CA LEU A 453 -26.51 -17.90 11.78
C LEU A 453 -26.78 -17.21 13.12
N GLN A 454 -25.85 -16.37 13.60
CA GLN A 454 -26.05 -15.59 14.83
C GLN A 454 -27.29 -14.70 14.71
N VAL A 455 -27.47 -14.06 13.55
CA VAL A 455 -28.64 -13.24 13.24
C VAL A 455 -29.91 -14.08 13.06
N ALA A 456 -29.83 -15.17 12.30
CA ALA A 456 -30.97 -16.04 12.05
C ALA A 456 -31.53 -16.59 13.36
N GLN A 457 -30.65 -16.99 14.29
CA GLN A 457 -31.01 -17.43 15.64
C GLN A 457 -31.72 -16.33 16.44
N GLN A 458 -31.29 -15.07 16.35
CA GLN A 458 -31.96 -13.95 17.01
C GLN A 458 -33.37 -13.67 16.45
N LEU A 459 -33.61 -14.06 15.20
CA LEU A 459 -34.88 -13.89 14.51
C LEU A 459 -35.75 -15.16 14.55
N ASP A 460 -35.33 -16.20 15.28
CA ASP A 460 -35.97 -17.52 15.33
C ASP A 460 -36.13 -18.19 13.94
N ILE A 461 -35.15 -17.95 13.05
CA ILE A 461 -35.07 -18.55 11.72
C ILE A 461 -34.11 -19.73 11.77
N GLN A 462 -34.62 -20.94 11.57
CA GLN A 462 -33.80 -22.14 11.44
C GLN A 462 -33.42 -22.39 9.97
N MET A 463 -32.13 -22.33 9.66
CA MET A 463 -31.60 -22.64 8.31
C MET A 463 -30.98 -24.04 8.29
N LYS A 464 -31.24 -24.78 7.21
CA LYS A 464 -30.49 -26.01 6.86
C LYS A 464 -29.12 -25.65 6.26
N PRO A 465 -28.12 -26.55 6.31
CA PRO A 465 -26.79 -26.31 5.73
C PRO A 465 -26.82 -25.82 4.28
N GLU A 466 -27.59 -26.49 3.42
CA GLU A 466 -27.69 -26.16 1.99
C GLU A 466 -28.32 -24.80 1.77
N GLN A 467 -29.30 -24.43 2.59
CA GLN A 467 -29.97 -23.13 2.52
C GLN A 467 -29.05 -21.99 2.94
N LEU A 468 -28.22 -22.20 3.98
CA LEU A 468 -27.24 -21.23 4.42
C LEU A 468 -26.18 -21.00 3.33
N LYS A 469 -25.66 -22.08 2.75
CA LYS A 469 -24.70 -22.03 1.66
C LYS A 469 -25.26 -21.33 0.43
N GLU A 470 -26.46 -21.73 -0.03
CA GLU A 470 -27.11 -21.12 -1.20
C GLU A 470 -27.40 -19.63 -0.97
N PHE A 471 -27.84 -19.27 0.24
CA PHE A 471 -28.06 -17.87 0.61
C PHE A 471 -26.75 -17.07 0.54
N TYR A 472 -25.67 -17.58 1.13
CA TYR A 472 -24.37 -16.91 1.14
C TYR A 472 -23.75 -16.80 -0.25
N GLU A 473 -23.82 -17.85 -1.09
CA GLU A 473 -23.34 -17.79 -2.48
C GLU A 473 -24.13 -16.79 -3.35
N THR A 474 -25.38 -16.48 -2.97
CA THR A 474 -26.24 -15.56 -3.72
C THR A 474 -26.17 -14.13 -3.20
N PHE A 475 -26.27 -13.94 -1.88
CA PHE A 475 -26.43 -12.65 -1.21
C PHE A 475 -25.29 -12.28 -0.28
N GLU A 476 -24.23 -13.09 -0.22
CA GLU A 476 -23.13 -12.90 0.72
C GLU A 476 -23.63 -12.79 2.17
N CYS A 477 -23.00 -11.94 2.99
CA CYS A 477 -23.39 -11.69 4.38
C CYS A 477 -24.53 -10.67 4.50
N ASN A 478 -25.60 -10.77 3.70
CA ASN A 478 -26.69 -9.81 3.76
C ASN A 478 -27.65 -10.07 4.94
N THR A 479 -27.31 -9.50 6.09
CA THR A 479 -28.14 -9.64 7.30
C THR A 479 -29.39 -8.75 7.29
N ASP A 480 -29.45 -7.74 6.43
CA ASP A 480 -30.62 -6.86 6.31
C ASP A 480 -31.75 -7.57 5.58
N LEU A 481 -31.41 -8.32 4.52
CA LEU A 481 -32.35 -9.18 3.81
C LEU A 481 -32.95 -10.23 4.75
N LEU A 482 -32.18 -10.77 5.72
CA LEU A 482 -32.72 -11.67 6.75
C LEU A 482 -33.72 -10.97 7.68
N ARG A 483 -33.48 -9.69 8.02
CA ARG A 483 -34.35 -8.87 8.89
C ARG A 483 -35.62 -8.39 8.21
N GLU A 484 -35.67 -8.39 6.89
CA GLU A 484 -36.83 -7.92 6.14
C GLU A 484 -38.07 -8.81 6.42
N LYS A 485 -39.00 -8.31 7.25
CA LYS A 485 -40.18 -9.08 7.66
C LYS A 485 -41.26 -9.19 6.58
N ASN A 486 -41.30 -8.26 5.62
CA ASN A 486 -42.35 -8.15 4.59
C ASN A 486 -41.93 -8.72 3.22
N ARG A 487 -41.08 -9.74 3.20
CA ARG A 487 -40.69 -10.41 1.94
C ARG A 487 -41.89 -11.07 1.29
N LYS A 488 -42.08 -10.84 -0.02
CA LYS A 488 -43.22 -11.38 -0.80
C LYS A 488 -43.06 -12.86 -1.15
N VAL A 489 -41.85 -13.38 -1.06
CA VAL A 489 -41.51 -14.79 -1.29
C VAL A 489 -40.52 -15.28 -0.24
N SER A 490 -40.40 -16.61 -0.10
CA SER A 490 -39.37 -17.20 0.75
C SER A 490 -37.98 -16.98 0.16
N LEU A 491 -36.96 -16.95 1.02
CA LEU A 491 -35.56 -16.82 0.60
C LEU A 491 -35.15 -17.89 -0.42
N HIS A 492 -35.59 -19.13 -0.20
CA HIS A 492 -35.39 -20.25 -1.13
C HIS A 492 -35.90 -19.97 -2.55
N LYS A 493 -37.11 -19.40 -2.66
CA LYS A 493 -37.72 -19.07 -3.95
C LYS A 493 -36.97 -17.94 -4.66
N LEU A 494 -36.42 -17.00 -3.89
CA LEU A 494 -35.63 -15.90 -4.42
C LEU A 494 -34.25 -16.38 -4.92
N CYS A 495 -33.54 -17.21 -4.14
CA CYS A 495 -32.28 -17.83 -4.55
C CYS A 495 -32.44 -18.60 -5.87
N ARG A 496 -33.49 -19.42 -6.00
CA ARG A 496 -33.80 -20.16 -7.25
C ARG A 496 -34.06 -19.27 -8.46
N TYR A 497 -34.68 -18.12 -8.24
CA TYR A 497 -34.93 -17.17 -9.31
C TYR A 497 -33.63 -16.51 -9.79
N ILE A 498 -32.80 -16.04 -8.86
CA ILE A 498 -31.49 -15.48 -9.19
C ILE A 498 -30.61 -16.53 -9.86
N ASP A 499 -30.57 -17.76 -9.35
CA ASP A 499 -29.82 -18.86 -9.97
C ASP A 499 -30.19 -19.04 -11.45
N LYS A 500 -31.50 -19.11 -11.74
CA LYS A 500 -32.01 -19.27 -13.11
C LYS A 500 -31.69 -18.09 -14.03
N GLU A 501 -31.96 -16.86 -13.60
CA GLU A 501 -31.77 -15.68 -14.45
C GLU A 501 -30.29 -15.26 -14.55
N SER A 502 -29.46 -15.63 -13.56
CA SER A 502 -28.04 -15.27 -13.50
C SER A 502 -27.20 -15.96 -14.60
N GLU A 503 -27.68 -17.06 -15.19
CA GLU A 503 -26.92 -17.84 -16.18
C GLU A 503 -26.41 -17.01 -17.35
N ARG A 504 -27.24 -16.04 -17.78
CA ARG A 504 -26.98 -15.11 -18.88
C ARG A 504 -26.59 -13.72 -18.41
N TYR A 505 -26.45 -13.51 -17.10
CA TYR A 505 -26.08 -12.21 -16.56
C TYR A 505 -24.64 -11.87 -16.98
N PRO A 506 -24.39 -10.61 -17.39
CA PRO A 506 -23.04 -10.20 -17.72
C PRO A 506 -22.16 -10.28 -16.46
N ILE A 507 -20.96 -10.78 -16.64
CA ILE A 507 -19.87 -10.51 -15.72
C ILE A 507 -19.35 -9.14 -16.16
N GLY A 508 -19.36 -8.14 -15.27
CA GLY A 508 -18.86 -6.82 -15.61
C GLY A 508 -17.49 -6.91 -16.29
N GLU A 509 -17.21 -5.99 -17.22
CA GLU A 509 -15.83 -5.77 -17.63
C GLU A 509 -15.05 -5.54 -16.35
N LYS A 510 -14.11 -6.45 -16.08
CA LYS A 510 -13.17 -6.50 -14.95
C LYS A 510 -13.36 -5.34 -13.96
N ASN A 511 -13.42 -5.65 -12.67
CA ASN A 511 -12.78 -4.80 -11.65
C ASN A 511 -11.31 -4.56 -12.05
N ALA A 512 -11.09 -3.65 -13.00
CA ALA A 512 -9.81 -3.17 -13.48
C ALA A 512 -9.12 -2.34 -12.39
N CYS A 513 -9.85 -2.04 -11.31
CA CYS A 513 -9.37 -1.38 -10.11
C CYS A 513 -8.95 -2.31 -8.97
N MET A 514 -8.84 -3.64 -9.15
CA MET A 514 -8.14 -4.47 -8.15
C MET A 514 -6.63 -4.52 -8.49
N TRP A 515 -6.03 -3.33 -8.44
CA TRP A 515 -4.61 -3.08 -8.68
C TRP A 515 -3.73 -4.03 -7.87
N GLY A 516 -2.83 -4.74 -8.55
CA GLY A 516 -1.38 -4.85 -8.27
C GLY A 516 -0.85 -5.22 -6.88
N TYR A 517 -1.66 -5.39 -5.84
CA TYR A 517 -1.17 -5.69 -4.51
C TYR A 517 -0.83 -7.17 -4.36
N SER A 518 0.31 -7.46 -3.72
CA SER A 518 0.82 -8.81 -3.46
C SER A 518 -0.21 -9.73 -2.79
N TYR A 519 -1.10 -9.20 -1.94
CA TYR A 519 -2.12 -9.98 -1.22
C TYR A 519 -3.21 -10.61 -2.11
N ASN A 520 -3.40 -10.13 -3.34
CA ASN A 520 -4.38 -10.71 -4.27
C ASN A 520 -3.78 -11.84 -5.12
N ARG A 521 -2.46 -12.02 -5.11
CA ARG A 521 -1.77 -13.09 -5.87
C ARG A 521 -2.14 -14.50 -5.37
N TYR A 522 -2.53 -14.61 -4.09
CA TYR A 522 -2.88 -15.86 -3.43
C TYR A 522 -4.38 -16.15 -3.37
N LYS A 523 -5.22 -15.22 -3.85
CA LYS A 523 -6.67 -15.44 -3.92
C LYS A 523 -7.05 -16.06 -5.26
N GLU A 524 -7.58 -17.27 -5.22
CA GLU A 524 -8.23 -17.83 -6.41
C GLU A 524 -9.44 -16.99 -6.78
N ARG A 525 -9.62 -16.72 -8.08
CA ARG A 525 -10.85 -16.09 -8.56
C ARG A 525 -12.04 -16.99 -8.21
N THR A 526 -13.07 -16.37 -7.64
CA THR A 526 -14.38 -17.01 -7.42
C THR A 526 -14.91 -17.58 -8.73
N ASP A 527 -15.64 -18.69 -8.66
CA ASP A 527 -16.25 -19.27 -9.86
C ASP A 527 -17.13 -18.20 -10.55
N PRO A 528 -16.96 -17.97 -11.86
CA PRO A 528 -17.81 -17.06 -12.63
C PRO A 528 -19.32 -17.28 -12.49
N ARG A 529 -19.78 -18.47 -12.06
CA ARG A 529 -21.18 -18.76 -11.76
C ARG A 529 -21.66 -18.05 -10.49
N ILE A 530 -20.87 -18.11 -9.43
CA ILE A 530 -21.18 -17.42 -8.16
C ILE A 530 -21.10 -15.92 -8.36
N GLU A 531 -20.08 -15.42 -9.06
CA GLU A 531 -19.93 -13.99 -9.40
C GLU A 531 -21.17 -13.44 -10.13
N ARG A 532 -21.77 -14.21 -11.04
CA ARG A 532 -23.01 -13.81 -11.72
C ARG A 532 -24.22 -13.78 -10.81
N LYS A 533 -24.35 -14.74 -9.89
CA LYS A 533 -25.43 -14.74 -8.88
C LYS A 533 -25.34 -13.49 -8.01
N GLN A 534 -24.14 -13.20 -7.50
CA GLN A 534 -23.89 -12.05 -6.64
C GLN A 534 -24.19 -10.74 -7.37
N ASN A 535 -23.66 -10.54 -8.58
CA ASN A 535 -23.94 -9.34 -9.37
C ASN A 535 -25.44 -9.15 -9.60
N MET A 536 -26.14 -10.21 -10.03
CA MET A 536 -27.59 -10.14 -10.22
C MET A 536 -28.33 -9.86 -8.91
N ALA A 537 -27.91 -10.46 -7.80
CA ALA A 537 -28.53 -10.26 -6.49
C ALA A 537 -28.38 -8.80 -6.00
N HIS A 538 -27.20 -8.19 -6.21
CA HIS A 538 -26.97 -6.78 -5.93
C HIS A 538 -27.87 -5.88 -6.78
N ASP A 539 -27.89 -6.10 -8.09
CA ASP A 539 -28.74 -5.33 -9.01
C ASP A 539 -30.23 -5.52 -8.70
N TRP A 540 -30.64 -6.72 -8.26
CA TRP A 540 -32.02 -6.98 -7.83
C TRP A 540 -32.39 -6.21 -6.56
N LEU A 541 -31.51 -6.17 -5.56
CA LEU A 541 -31.73 -5.38 -4.35
C LEU A 541 -31.86 -3.89 -4.67
N GLU A 542 -31.02 -3.38 -5.57
CA GLU A 542 -31.06 -2.00 -6.05
C GLU A 542 -32.37 -1.71 -6.80
N TYR A 543 -32.75 -2.59 -7.74
CA TYR A 543 -33.99 -2.52 -8.50
C TYR A 543 -35.23 -2.46 -7.59
N ILE A 544 -35.29 -3.30 -6.54
CA ILE A 544 -36.39 -3.25 -5.57
C ILE A 544 -36.41 -1.89 -4.84
N GLY A 545 -35.23 -1.32 -4.52
CA GLY A 545 -35.11 0.03 -3.99
C GLY A 545 -35.73 1.08 -4.93
N TRP A 546 -35.38 1.04 -6.22
CA TRP A 546 -35.94 1.95 -7.22
C TRP A 546 -37.45 1.79 -7.39
N CYS A 547 -37.95 0.56 -7.42
CA CYS A 547 -39.38 0.29 -7.52
C CYS A 547 -40.18 0.89 -6.35
N ARG A 548 -39.62 0.87 -5.13
CA ARG A 548 -40.26 1.54 -3.97
C ARG A 548 -40.36 3.05 -4.18
N GLU A 549 -39.31 3.69 -4.69
CA GLU A 549 -39.30 5.13 -4.96
C GLU A 549 -40.20 5.54 -6.15
N LEU A 550 -40.24 4.71 -7.19
CA LEU A 550 -41.11 4.87 -8.35
C LEU A 550 -42.57 4.51 -8.06
N LYS A 551 -42.87 4.02 -6.84
CA LYS A 551 -44.20 3.59 -6.39
C LYS A 551 -44.79 2.45 -7.22
N TYR A 552 -43.93 1.55 -7.70
CA TYR A 552 -44.38 0.33 -8.37
C TYR A 552 -45.01 -0.63 -7.37
N ASP A 553 -46.00 -1.39 -7.83
CA ASP A 553 -46.67 -2.38 -7.01
C ASP A 553 -45.78 -3.63 -6.84
N LEU A 554 -45.12 -3.73 -5.69
CA LEU A 554 -44.26 -4.86 -5.34
C LEU A 554 -45.04 -6.12 -4.97
N ASP A 555 -46.38 -6.08 -4.84
CA ASP A 555 -47.20 -7.29 -4.72
C ASP A 555 -47.34 -8.01 -6.06
N ASN A 556 -47.12 -7.31 -7.17
CA ASN A 556 -47.09 -7.91 -8.49
C ASN A 556 -45.79 -8.71 -8.70
N LYS A 557 -45.91 -10.05 -8.82
CA LYS A 557 -44.76 -10.95 -9.03
C LYS A 557 -43.98 -10.66 -10.32
N PHE A 558 -44.60 -10.11 -11.35
CA PHE A 558 -43.89 -9.72 -12.58
C PHE A 558 -42.99 -8.51 -12.38
N ILE A 559 -43.26 -7.70 -11.34
CA ILE A 559 -42.40 -6.60 -10.91
C ILE A 559 -41.40 -7.12 -9.88
N TYR A 560 -41.83 -7.92 -8.90
CA TYR A 560 -40.92 -8.41 -7.85
C TYR A 560 -39.85 -9.41 -8.35
N MET A 561 -40.20 -10.25 -9.35
CA MET A 561 -39.33 -11.28 -9.95
C MET A 561 -39.52 -11.30 -11.48
N PRO A 562 -39.05 -10.27 -12.20
CA PRO A 562 -39.26 -10.16 -13.64
C PRO A 562 -38.46 -11.21 -14.42
N ASN A 563 -38.99 -11.67 -15.55
CA ASN A 563 -38.22 -12.46 -16.51
C ASN A 563 -37.30 -11.54 -17.32
N ASN A 564 -36.12 -12.03 -17.72
CA ASN A 564 -35.10 -11.24 -18.42
C ASN A 564 -34.68 -10.03 -17.58
N PHE A 565 -34.31 -10.30 -16.33
CA PHE A 565 -34.08 -9.30 -15.29
C PHE A 565 -33.20 -8.13 -15.74
N LYS A 566 -32.08 -8.40 -16.44
CA LYS A 566 -31.16 -7.34 -16.91
C LYS A 566 -31.87 -6.25 -17.73
N LYS A 567 -32.75 -6.66 -18.65
CA LYS A 567 -33.48 -5.73 -19.50
C LYS A 567 -34.46 -4.88 -18.69
N VAL A 568 -35.12 -5.48 -17.69
CA VAL A 568 -36.06 -4.78 -16.82
C VAL A 568 -35.33 -3.82 -15.88
N HIS A 569 -34.23 -4.27 -15.29
CA HIS A 569 -33.32 -3.46 -14.49
C HIS A 569 -32.87 -2.20 -15.23
N ASP A 570 -32.33 -2.35 -16.45
CA ASP A 570 -31.81 -1.21 -17.23
C ASP A 570 -32.89 -0.19 -17.57
N ARG A 571 -34.07 -0.66 -17.97
CA ARG A 571 -35.22 0.23 -18.22
C ARG A 571 -35.65 0.97 -16.95
N THR A 572 -35.75 0.28 -15.81
CA THR A 572 -36.14 0.91 -14.55
C THR A 572 -35.06 1.84 -14.01
N ALA A 573 -33.79 1.58 -14.28
CA ALA A 573 -32.70 2.50 -13.99
C ALA A 573 -32.86 3.83 -14.73
N GLU A 574 -33.24 3.79 -16.02
CA GLU A 574 -33.55 5.00 -16.81
C GLU A 574 -34.75 5.77 -16.26
N GLU A 575 -35.83 5.07 -15.89
CA GLU A 575 -37.03 5.65 -15.26
C GLU A 575 -36.69 6.32 -13.91
N TYR A 576 -35.90 5.63 -13.07
CA TYR A 576 -35.44 6.14 -11.79
C TYR A 576 -34.55 7.36 -11.94
N LYS A 577 -33.62 7.34 -12.90
CA LYS A 577 -32.78 8.49 -13.24
C LYS A 577 -33.62 9.69 -13.66
N ALA A 578 -34.63 9.49 -14.51
CA ALA A 578 -35.56 10.56 -14.91
C ALA A 578 -36.36 11.12 -13.71
N LEU A 579 -36.75 10.28 -12.73
CA LEU A 579 -37.37 10.76 -11.49
C LEU A 579 -36.41 11.62 -10.67
N GLN A 580 -35.16 11.19 -10.52
CA GLN A 580 -34.13 11.94 -9.79
C GLN A 580 -33.83 13.27 -10.48
N ASP A 581 -33.72 13.30 -11.81
CA ASP A 581 -33.53 14.52 -12.59
C ASP A 581 -34.70 15.49 -12.40
N LYS A 582 -35.95 15.00 -12.38
CA LYS A 582 -37.14 15.81 -12.06
C LYS A 582 -37.09 16.36 -10.63
N LYS A 583 -36.73 15.55 -9.63
CA LYS A 583 -36.57 15.99 -8.23
C LYS A 583 -35.49 17.08 -8.13
N ALA A 584 -34.34 16.88 -8.77
CA ALA A 584 -33.24 17.83 -8.79
C ALA A 584 -33.61 19.15 -9.48
N ALA A 585 -34.32 19.09 -10.62
CA ALA A 585 -34.82 20.29 -11.30
C ALA A 585 -35.86 21.06 -10.45
N ALA A 586 -36.78 20.35 -9.79
CA ALA A 586 -37.75 20.96 -8.88
C ALA A 586 -37.07 21.61 -7.66
N GLU A 587 -36.05 20.96 -7.10
CA GLU A 587 -35.25 21.51 -6.01
C GLU A 587 -34.47 22.75 -6.44
N LYS A 588 -33.86 22.72 -7.63
CA LYS A 588 -33.19 23.90 -8.21
C LYS A 588 -34.17 25.07 -8.34
N LYS A 589 -35.37 24.82 -8.89
CA LYS A 589 -36.43 25.84 -9.00
C LYS A 589 -36.90 26.35 -7.63
N ARG A 590 -36.97 25.48 -6.62
CA ARG A 590 -37.32 25.87 -5.24
C ARG A 590 -36.25 26.77 -4.63
N ARG A 591 -34.96 26.44 -4.83
CA ARG A 591 -33.83 27.26 -4.37
C ARG A 591 -33.79 28.62 -5.06
N GLU A 592 -34.01 28.66 -6.37
CA GLU A 592 -34.11 29.92 -7.14
C GLU A 592 -35.26 30.81 -6.64
N LYS A 593 -36.44 30.22 -6.38
CA LYS A 593 -37.57 30.95 -5.77
C LYS A 593 -37.24 31.49 -4.38
N LEU A 594 -36.57 30.70 -3.54
CA LEU A 594 -36.19 31.12 -2.19
C LEU A 594 -35.15 32.24 -2.23
N ALA A 595 -34.17 32.14 -3.12
CA ALA A 595 -33.19 33.19 -3.38
C ALA A 595 -33.87 34.50 -3.79
N ALA A 596 -34.78 34.45 -4.77
CA ALA A 596 -35.54 35.61 -5.23
C ALA A 596 -36.39 36.22 -4.10
N LYS A 597 -37.06 35.39 -3.27
CA LYS A 597 -37.82 35.89 -2.12
C LYS A 597 -36.94 36.63 -1.11
N LYS A 598 -35.79 36.04 -0.74
CA LYS A 598 -34.84 36.68 0.17
C LYS A 598 -34.27 37.97 -0.40
N MET A 599 -33.95 37.99 -1.69
CA MET A 599 -33.50 39.21 -2.37
C MET A 599 -34.59 40.31 -2.37
N ALA A 600 -35.86 39.94 -2.52
CA ALA A 600 -36.97 40.89 -2.41
C ALA A 600 -37.17 41.41 -0.97
N GLU A 601 -37.00 40.56 0.05
CA GLU A 601 -36.99 40.96 1.46
C GLU A 601 -35.82 41.92 1.75
N THR A 602 -34.62 41.59 1.27
CA THR A 602 -33.43 42.44 1.29
C THR A 602 -33.69 43.78 0.60
N LYS A 603 -34.33 43.78 -0.58
CA LYS A 603 -34.72 45.02 -1.27
C LYS A 603 -35.65 45.89 -0.43
N LYS A 604 -36.71 45.32 0.15
CA LYS A 604 -37.64 46.07 1.03
C LYS A 604 -36.96 46.62 2.28
N ALA A 605 -36.12 45.83 2.95
CA ALA A 605 -35.39 46.28 4.12
C ALA A 605 -34.45 47.45 3.78
N MET A 606 -33.80 47.40 2.62
CA MET A 606 -32.99 48.51 2.11
C MET A 606 -33.84 49.73 1.81
N GLU A 607 -35.00 49.57 1.20
CA GLU A 607 -35.94 50.68 0.97
C GLU A 607 -36.34 51.36 2.29
N GLU A 608 -36.70 50.59 3.32
CA GLU A 608 -37.06 51.13 4.63
C GLU A 608 -35.90 51.85 5.35
N ILE A 609 -34.67 51.35 5.23
CA ILE A 609 -33.48 51.94 5.84
C ILE A 609 -33.13 53.30 5.18
N PHE A 610 -33.26 53.38 3.86
CA PHE A 610 -32.84 54.56 3.10
C PHE A 610 -33.96 55.60 2.90
N SER A 611 -35.24 55.26 3.07
CA SER A 611 -36.36 56.23 3.02
C SER A 611 -36.52 57.09 4.28
N ARG A 612 -35.92 56.71 5.42
CA ARG A 612 -36.10 57.42 6.70
C ARG A 612 -35.29 58.71 6.87
N ASN A 613 -34.39 59.04 5.95
CA ASN A 613 -33.62 60.29 5.97
C ASN A 613 -33.65 60.93 4.58
N ASP A 614 -34.32 62.09 4.49
CA ASP A 614 -34.34 63.04 3.38
C ASP A 614 -34.73 62.49 2.00
N GLY A 615 -36.04 62.42 1.72
CA GLY A 615 -36.67 62.78 0.44
C GLY A 615 -36.01 62.35 -0.88
N VAL A 616 -35.26 61.26 -0.92
CA VAL A 616 -34.63 60.71 -2.11
C VAL A 616 -35.03 59.25 -2.21
N ASP A 617 -35.59 58.89 -3.37
CA ASP A 617 -36.00 57.52 -3.72
C ASP A 617 -34.95 56.50 -3.27
N ALA A 618 -35.41 55.44 -2.60
CA ALA A 618 -34.64 54.37 -1.96
C ALA A 618 -33.62 53.62 -2.87
N PHE A 619 -33.51 54.01 -4.14
CA PHE A 619 -32.59 53.45 -5.13
C PHE A 619 -31.40 54.35 -5.46
N GLN A 620 -31.25 55.52 -4.84
CA GLN A 620 -30.18 56.45 -5.19
C GLN A 620 -29.53 57.05 -3.94
N ILE A 621 -28.61 56.31 -3.31
CA ILE A 621 -27.56 56.98 -2.53
C ILE A 621 -26.70 57.75 -3.54
N LYS A 622 -27.09 58.97 -3.91
CA LYS A 622 -26.29 59.83 -4.77
C LYS A 622 -25.07 60.32 -3.99
N GLY A 623 -24.03 59.49 -3.97
CA GLY A 623 -22.68 59.90 -3.61
C GLY A 623 -21.82 59.86 -4.87
N LYS A 624 -21.42 61.03 -5.38
CA LYS A 624 -20.50 61.15 -6.52
C LYS A 624 -20.89 60.36 -7.79
N GLY A 625 -22.19 60.25 -8.10
CA GLY A 625 -22.67 59.64 -9.34
C GLY A 625 -22.72 58.10 -9.35
N LEU A 626 -22.73 57.43 -8.19
CA LEU A 626 -22.91 55.96 -8.08
C LEU A 626 -24.27 55.62 -7.43
N ILE A 627 -24.83 54.45 -7.75
CA ILE A 627 -26.07 53.91 -7.17
C ILE A 627 -25.90 52.45 -6.74
N LEU A 628 -26.72 52.00 -5.78
CA LEU A 628 -26.76 50.62 -5.30
C LEU A 628 -28.01 49.92 -5.86
N VAL A 629 -27.84 48.70 -6.39
CA VAL A 629 -28.93 47.88 -6.93
C VAL A 629 -28.92 46.52 -6.24
N VAL A 630 -30.08 46.10 -5.73
CA VAL A 630 -30.26 44.75 -5.18
C VAL A 630 -30.66 43.83 -6.35
N PRO A 631 -29.96 42.70 -6.58
CA PRO A 631 -30.34 41.74 -7.61
C PRO A 631 -31.74 41.21 -7.36
N GLN A 632 -32.52 41.00 -8.43
CA GLN A 632 -33.89 40.50 -8.34
C GLN A 632 -33.96 38.97 -8.35
N SER A 633 -32.90 38.30 -8.85
CA SER A 633 -32.83 36.85 -8.93
C SER A 633 -31.39 36.32 -8.87
N GLY A 634 -31.25 35.03 -8.58
CA GLY A 634 -29.95 34.36 -8.66
C GLY A 634 -29.34 34.36 -10.06
N ASP A 635 -30.17 34.39 -11.12
CA ASP A 635 -29.70 34.47 -12.50
C ASP A 635 -29.04 35.82 -12.82
N GLU A 636 -29.50 36.91 -12.20
CA GLU A 636 -28.83 38.20 -12.34
C GLU A 636 -27.43 38.19 -11.72
N ILE A 637 -27.26 37.56 -10.55
CA ILE A 637 -25.93 37.41 -9.93
C ILE A 637 -25.01 36.59 -10.83
N ARG A 638 -25.53 35.55 -11.48
CA ARG A 638 -24.75 34.72 -12.40
C ARG A 638 -24.36 35.48 -13.67
N LYS A 639 -25.30 36.19 -14.30
CA LYS A 639 -25.04 37.07 -15.45
C LYS A 639 -24.07 38.19 -15.10
N GLU A 640 -24.17 38.75 -13.90
CA GLU A 640 -23.26 39.78 -13.41
C GLU A 640 -21.83 39.23 -13.25
N GLY A 641 -21.69 38.03 -12.68
CA GLY A 641 -20.40 37.36 -12.57
C GLY A 641 -19.78 37.00 -13.92
N GLU A 642 -20.61 36.58 -14.88
CA GLU A 642 -20.19 36.35 -16.27
C GLU A 642 -19.71 37.66 -16.93
N ALA A 643 -20.49 38.75 -16.81
CA ALA A 643 -20.18 40.06 -17.39
C ALA A 643 -18.93 40.72 -16.79
N LEU A 644 -18.70 40.54 -15.49
CA LEU A 644 -17.51 41.06 -14.79
C LEU A 644 -16.35 40.07 -14.74
N HIS A 645 -16.49 38.87 -15.32
CA HIS A 645 -15.51 37.78 -15.30
C HIS A 645 -15.00 37.43 -13.89
N HIS A 646 -15.89 37.29 -12.92
CA HIS A 646 -15.54 36.84 -11.57
C HIS A 646 -16.62 35.93 -10.94
N CYS A 647 -16.21 35.15 -9.94
CA CYS A 647 -16.97 34.00 -9.43
C CYS A 647 -18.17 34.33 -8.51
N VAL A 648 -18.78 35.52 -8.62
CA VAL A 648 -19.91 35.91 -7.75
C VAL A 648 -21.17 35.07 -8.05
N GLY A 649 -21.28 34.51 -9.27
CA GLY A 649 -22.37 33.60 -9.65
C GLY A 649 -22.51 32.36 -8.75
N GLY A 650 -21.44 31.93 -8.09
CA GLY A 650 -21.47 30.80 -7.15
C GLY A 650 -22.09 31.13 -5.77
N TYR A 651 -22.51 32.38 -5.54
CA TYR A 651 -22.96 32.85 -4.22
C TYR A 651 -24.49 32.74 -4.06
N VAL A 652 -25.21 32.40 -5.14
CA VAL A 652 -26.67 32.26 -5.17
C VAL A 652 -27.19 31.32 -4.09
N ASP A 653 -26.52 30.18 -3.86
CA ASP A 653 -26.91 29.21 -2.83
C ASP A 653 -26.72 29.76 -1.40
N ARG A 654 -25.73 30.64 -1.18
CA ARG A 654 -25.51 31.29 0.12
C ARG A 654 -26.55 32.39 0.37
N VAL A 655 -26.93 33.13 -0.68
CA VAL A 655 -28.02 34.11 -0.60
C VAL A 655 -29.36 33.41 -0.34
N ALA A 656 -29.65 32.29 -1.01
CA ALA A 656 -30.85 31.48 -0.74
C ALA A 656 -30.93 30.99 0.71
N ARG A 657 -29.78 30.71 1.33
CA ARG A 657 -29.68 30.34 2.76
C ARG A 657 -29.67 31.54 3.70
N GLY A 658 -29.55 32.77 3.20
CA GLY A 658 -29.52 34.00 4.01
C GLY A 658 -28.18 34.20 4.72
N GLU A 659 -27.14 33.50 4.29
CA GLU A 659 -25.79 33.55 4.87
C GLU A 659 -24.99 34.77 4.39
N THR A 660 -25.39 35.37 3.26
CA THR A 660 -24.72 36.52 2.66
C THR A 660 -25.71 37.30 1.78
N ASN A 661 -25.48 38.60 1.60
CA ASN A 661 -26.22 39.44 0.67
C ASN A 661 -25.27 40.00 -0.40
N ILE A 662 -25.69 39.93 -1.66
CA ILE A 662 -24.93 40.48 -2.79
C ILE A 662 -25.65 41.73 -3.29
N PHE A 663 -24.89 42.80 -3.48
CA PHE A 663 -25.36 44.06 -4.04
C PHE A 663 -24.54 44.43 -5.27
N PHE A 664 -25.17 45.12 -6.21
CA PHE A 664 -24.50 45.68 -7.38
C PHE A 664 -24.30 47.18 -7.17
N ILE A 665 -23.11 47.66 -7.51
CA ILE A 665 -22.80 49.08 -7.56
C ILE A 665 -22.76 49.47 -9.04
N ARG A 666 -23.42 50.56 -9.38
CA ARG A 666 -23.60 51.08 -10.75
C ARG A 666 -23.25 52.56 -10.82
N LYS A 667 -22.96 53.05 -12.01
CA LYS A 667 -22.90 54.50 -12.27
C LYS A 667 -24.30 55.03 -12.55
N ALA A 668 -24.60 56.23 -12.07
CA ALA A 668 -25.93 56.84 -12.14
C ALA A 668 -26.35 57.22 -13.56
N ASP A 669 -25.39 57.52 -14.44
CA ASP A 669 -25.58 57.80 -15.87
C ASP A 669 -25.88 56.54 -16.69
N HIS A 670 -25.38 55.39 -16.24
CA HIS A 670 -25.51 54.09 -16.91
C HIS A 670 -25.88 52.97 -15.92
N PRO A 671 -27.09 53.01 -15.34
CA PRO A 671 -27.52 52.07 -14.30
C PRO A 671 -27.58 50.60 -14.77
N GLU A 672 -27.79 50.39 -16.08
CA GLU A 672 -27.89 49.06 -16.70
C GLU A 672 -26.51 48.39 -16.89
N LYS A 673 -25.40 49.13 -16.79
CA LYS A 673 -24.07 48.62 -17.12
C LYS A 673 -23.35 48.04 -15.89
N SER A 674 -22.91 46.78 -16.00
CA SER A 674 -22.11 46.11 -14.97
C SER A 674 -20.86 46.91 -14.57
N TYR A 675 -20.67 47.13 -13.26
CA TYR A 675 -19.58 47.96 -12.75
C TYR A 675 -18.85 47.31 -11.56
N PHE A 676 -19.49 47.19 -10.39
CA PHE A 676 -18.92 46.48 -9.22
C PHE A 676 -19.97 45.61 -8.52
N THR A 677 -19.52 44.55 -7.85
CA THR A 677 -20.33 43.72 -6.96
C THR A 677 -19.80 43.77 -5.54
N MET A 678 -20.69 43.78 -4.56
CA MET A 678 -20.39 43.93 -3.14
C MET A 678 -21.08 42.82 -2.33
N GLU A 679 -20.30 42.12 -1.50
CA GLU A 679 -20.78 41.11 -0.57
C GLU A 679 -20.88 41.68 0.85
N TRP A 680 -22.07 41.59 1.45
CA TRP A 680 -22.35 41.95 2.83
C TRP A 680 -22.70 40.72 3.65
N ARG A 681 -21.94 40.51 4.72
CA ARG A 681 -22.12 39.38 5.63
C ARG A 681 -21.64 39.75 7.03
N ASP A 682 -22.32 39.26 8.06
CA ASP A 682 -21.95 39.47 9.47
C ASP A 682 -21.73 40.96 9.83
N ASN A 683 -22.61 41.83 9.31
CA ASN A 683 -22.59 43.29 9.48
C ASN A 683 -21.33 44.02 8.97
N LYS A 684 -20.61 43.41 8.02
CA LYS A 684 -19.44 44.00 7.37
C LYS A 684 -19.42 43.72 5.87
N ILE A 685 -18.67 44.55 5.15
CA ILE A 685 -18.38 44.31 3.73
C ILE A 685 -17.19 43.35 3.64
N ILE A 686 -17.44 42.15 3.15
CA ILE A 686 -16.40 41.12 3.01
C ILE A 686 -15.61 41.33 1.71
N GLN A 687 -16.30 41.67 0.63
CA GLN A 687 -15.68 41.78 -0.68
C GLN A 687 -16.41 42.82 -1.54
N CYS A 688 -15.64 43.64 -2.26
CA CYS A 688 -16.15 44.49 -3.33
C CYS A 688 -15.19 44.44 -4.54
N ARG A 689 -15.67 43.96 -5.70
CA ARG A 689 -14.84 43.69 -6.89
C ARG A 689 -15.54 44.11 -8.17
N GLY A 690 -14.75 44.64 -9.11
CA GLY A 690 -15.20 44.97 -10.46
C GLY A 690 -14.66 43.99 -11.49
N PHE A 691 -14.66 44.40 -12.76
CA PHE A 691 -14.20 43.57 -13.89
C PHE A 691 -12.84 42.90 -13.64
N LYS A 692 -12.74 41.59 -13.87
CA LYS A 692 -11.55 40.74 -13.62
C LYS A 692 -10.98 40.88 -12.20
N ASN A 693 -11.85 40.99 -11.19
CA ASN A 693 -11.48 41.16 -9.78
C ASN A 693 -10.68 42.44 -9.45
N CYS A 694 -10.82 43.48 -10.27
CA CYS A 694 -10.16 44.75 -9.99
C CYS A 694 -10.59 45.32 -8.63
N GLY A 695 -9.64 46.00 -7.96
CA GLY A 695 -9.87 46.67 -6.69
C GLY A 695 -10.75 47.91 -6.83
N MET A 696 -11.23 48.44 -5.69
CA MET A 696 -12.08 49.63 -5.65
C MET A 696 -11.27 50.89 -5.99
N PRO A 697 -11.68 51.70 -7.00
CA PRO A 697 -11.20 53.07 -7.13
C PRO A 697 -11.74 53.97 -6.00
N ALA A 698 -11.15 55.15 -5.83
CA ALA A 698 -11.36 56.01 -4.65
C ALA A 698 -12.83 56.47 -4.47
N ASP A 699 -13.55 56.62 -5.57
CA ASP A 699 -14.99 56.92 -5.61
C ASP A 699 -15.84 55.76 -5.07
N VAL A 700 -15.58 54.52 -5.54
CA VAL A 700 -16.26 53.30 -5.07
C VAL A 700 -15.91 53.02 -3.61
N GLN A 701 -14.65 53.22 -3.20
CA GLN A 701 -14.23 53.01 -1.81
C GLN A 701 -14.91 53.98 -0.84
N ALA A 702 -15.10 55.24 -1.25
CA ALA A 702 -15.86 56.22 -0.47
C ALA A 702 -17.35 55.82 -0.36
N PHE A 703 -17.95 55.36 -1.46
CA PHE A 703 -19.33 54.88 -1.49
C PHE A 703 -19.56 53.68 -0.56
N VAL A 704 -18.69 52.67 -0.64
CA VAL A 704 -18.68 51.45 0.19
C VAL A 704 -18.59 51.79 1.68
N LYS A 705 -17.72 52.73 2.09
CA LYS A 705 -17.61 53.18 3.48
C LYS A 705 -18.86 53.88 3.99
N VAL A 706 -19.48 54.72 3.16
CA VAL A 706 -20.75 55.39 3.51
C VAL A 706 -21.87 54.37 3.67
N PHE A 707 -21.95 53.38 2.78
CA PHE A 707 -22.91 52.28 2.86
C PHE A 707 -22.72 51.47 4.15
N GLU A 708 -21.50 51.04 4.47
CA GLU A 708 -21.20 50.28 5.70
C GLU A 708 -21.58 51.04 6.97
N LYS A 709 -21.30 52.34 7.02
CA LYS A 709 -21.66 53.19 8.16
C LYS A 709 -23.17 53.28 8.34
N LYS A 710 -23.92 53.57 7.26
CA LYS A 710 -25.39 53.70 7.32
C LYS A 710 -26.08 52.37 7.67
N MET A 711 -25.61 51.25 7.13
CA MET A 711 -26.14 49.93 7.47
C MET A 711 -25.94 49.61 8.96
N ASN A 712 -24.76 49.91 9.50
CA ASN A 712 -24.47 49.69 10.92
C ASN A 712 -25.28 50.63 11.85
N GLU A 713 -25.48 51.89 11.45
CA GLU A 713 -26.33 52.84 12.18
C GLU A 713 -27.80 52.38 12.22
N ALA A 714 -28.32 51.86 11.11
CA ALA A 714 -29.68 51.30 11.05
C ALA A 714 -29.84 50.08 11.98
N ILE A 715 -28.85 49.18 12.00
CA ILE A 715 -28.84 48.00 12.88
C ILE A 715 -28.78 48.42 14.36
N GLN A 716 -27.99 49.45 14.71
CA GLN A 716 -27.94 49.97 16.08
C GLN A 716 -29.24 50.66 16.50
N GLY A 717 -29.90 51.39 15.59
CA GLY A 717 -31.20 52.02 15.83
C GLY A 717 -32.34 51.03 16.08
N ASP A 718 -32.39 49.94 15.31
CA ASP A 718 -33.39 48.88 15.51
C ASP A 718 -33.13 48.06 16.79
N ASN A 719 -31.87 47.82 17.15
CA ASN A 719 -31.52 47.20 18.43
C ASN A 719 -31.95 48.08 19.63
N LYS A 720 -31.83 49.41 19.51
CA LYS A 720 -32.25 50.36 20.54
C LYS A 720 -33.79 50.43 20.67
N LYS A 721 -34.52 50.47 19.55
CA LYS A 721 -35.99 50.41 19.53
C LYS A 721 -36.56 49.09 20.04
N ASN A 722 -35.90 47.96 19.75
CA ASN A 722 -36.30 46.64 20.27
C ASN A 722 -35.98 46.46 21.76
N ALA A 723 -34.93 47.13 22.26
CA ALA A 723 -34.65 47.19 23.69
C ALA A 723 -35.68 48.07 24.44
N GLU A 724 -36.04 49.23 23.88
CA GLU A 724 -37.07 50.12 24.43
C GLU A 724 -38.48 49.50 24.41
N ARG A 725 -38.85 48.75 23.35
CA ARG A 725 -40.10 47.97 23.30
C ARG A 725 -40.16 46.77 24.26
N LYS A 726 -39.03 46.28 24.76
CA LYS A 726 -38.97 45.22 25.78
C LYS A 726 -38.90 45.74 27.21
N ALA A 727 -38.64 47.05 27.38
CA ALA A 727 -38.51 47.70 28.67
C ALA A 727 -39.69 48.64 29.01
N GLY A 728 -40.69 48.73 28.14
CA GLY A 728 -41.93 49.49 28.33
C GLY A 728 -43.15 48.62 28.57
#